data_AF-A0A194UMU5-F1
#
_entry.id   AF-A0A194UMU5-F1
#
_cell.length_a   1.000
_cell.length_b   1.000
_cell.length_c   1.000
_cell.angle_alpha   90.00
_cell.angle_beta   90.00
_cell.angle_gamma   90.00
#
_symmetry.space_group_name_H-M   'P 1'
#
loop_
_entity.id
_entity.type
_entity.pdbx_description
1 polymer ?
#
loop_
_entity_poly.entity_id
_entity_poly.type
_entity_poly.pdbx_seq_one_letter_code
_entity_poly.pdbx_strand_id
1 'polypeptide(L)'
;MDSSFSLPQLHGIQVSPLLLILGLLVSGAALHLFRVWWRLRYIPGPFWAKFTNIQRVLWVTTGRSHEIHQAVHEKYGEVVRFAPNMVSLANPSWIPQLYPIRPGFPKGNFYRTLMPYTRKGGALPAVFNTRDEELHKKIKTPIAPLFSLSNTLPLEVFVDKTIMIMTEQLDKRFVGSQVTFDLSNWLQYFAFDVMGTLTFSKRYGFLEQGKDVNNMLNTIWEYMKRASPMTQIPWFDEIWNKNAFIATFRKATGFTILGLVAKYIADRKEARLSGKGAEHGRGDRDMLSQFFELTANNPSLPPWCVTAWTFSNVIAGSDSTAIIMKTVWYNLLAYPETLHRLRAELLEADRVNGGLAKPFPSWKDVCDLPYLDAVIQEGLRMHPPFCLPLERVVPKGGLVIGGTFFPEGTVVGMSPYVANRHRPTFGEDAEVWNPDRWMVAKDLKQKREAAIMTFGAGRRVCLGRHIAMLELKKIVPALVLRYEFELLDPKSNGPISVSNMSQDTSTVEHTVLVRNVDLIRRTTQCHTEQNVSEILDAHAHAAAQAKPTQPTVRSTDIEAVIWSHHHFDHIGDPSTFQESTALVVGPGVRKVCWPGYPTKSDAMVLDADITGRAVYEINFAEHPLRVGRFDAFDYFGDGSFYLLDSPGHSVGHMTALARVTTSDGGDGDTFVFMGADACHHPGVLRPTEYLPLPAQVTPSPLRQVSAHACPGEVLQRLQRNGDAAEPFFDVSPVLFPDHAAALETVDKIAELDAADNIFVILAHDESIKGHIDLFPLAINEWKSKGLRSATRWLFCKDFAGALTLQDVGANTQIGEGAAPDIRQVKKVV
;
A
#
# COMPACT_ATOMS: atom_id res chain seq x y z
N MET A 1 -29.38 -3.10 109.54
CA MET A 1 -28.30 -4.09 109.61
C MET A 1 -28.80 -5.38 109.00
N ASP A 2 -28.43 -5.80 107.79
CA ASP A 2 -27.77 -5.08 106.68
C ASP A 2 -28.29 -5.66 105.36
N SER A 3 -28.66 -4.80 104.41
CA SER A 3 -29.15 -5.22 103.08
C SER A 3 -28.00 -5.23 102.08
N SER A 4 -27.25 -6.34 102.03
CA SER A 4 -26.15 -6.53 101.08
C SER A 4 -26.66 -6.86 99.67
N PHE A 5 -26.79 -5.83 98.83
CA PHE A 5 -27.01 -6.00 97.39
C PHE A 5 -25.75 -6.57 96.72
N SER A 6 -25.75 -7.87 96.43
CA SER A 6 -24.73 -8.50 95.58
C SER A 6 -25.04 -8.27 94.10
N LEU A 7 -24.29 -7.36 93.46
CA LEU A 7 -24.31 -7.20 92.00
C LEU A 7 -23.81 -8.48 91.30
N PRO A 8 -24.47 -8.96 90.24
CA PRO A 8 -23.93 -10.06 89.43
C PRO A 8 -22.66 -9.58 88.71
N GLN A 9 -21.60 -10.39 88.77
CA GLN A 9 -20.37 -10.13 88.04
C GLN A 9 -20.62 -10.20 86.53
N LEU A 10 -20.70 -9.04 85.89
CA LEU A 10 -20.59 -8.91 84.44
C LEU A 10 -19.25 -9.50 84.00
N HIS A 11 -19.30 -10.70 83.44
CA HIS A 11 -18.16 -11.31 82.78
C HIS A 11 -17.78 -10.40 81.60
N GLY A 12 -16.75 -9.59 81.79
CA GLY A 12 -16.25 -8.69 80.76
C GLY A 12 -15.85 -9.49 79.53
N ILE A 13 -16.56 -9.28 78.42
CA ILE A 13 -16.22 -9.89 77.13
C ILE A 13 -14.81 -9.41 76.78
N GLN A 14 -13.81 -10.28 76.93
CA GLN A 14 -12.45 -10.02 76.48
C GLN A 14 -12.40 -10.07 74.95
N VAL A 15 -12.87 -8.98 74.33
CA VAL A 15 -12.71 -8.79 72.88
C VAL A 15 -11.22 -8.65 72.63
N SER A 16 -10.63 -9.64 71.95
CA SER A 16 -9.22 -9.61 71.55
C SER A 16 -8.88 -8.27 70.88
N PRO A 17 -7.76 -7.61 71.23
CA PRO A 17 -7.33 -6.38 70.56
C PRO A 17 -7.27 -6.51 69.03
N LEU A 18 -6.99 -7.71 68.52
CA LEU A 18 -6.98 -8.02 67.09
C LEU A 18 -8.38 -7.94 66.45
N LEU A 19 -9.43 -8.34 67.18
CA LEU A 19 -10.83 -8.22 66.75
C LEU A 19 -11.32 -6.76 66.80
N LEU A 20 -10.87 -5.97 67.79
CA LEU A 20 -11.15 -4.54 67.84
C LEU A 20 -10.48 -3.80 66.67
N ILE A 21 -9.20 -4.09 66.39
CA ILE A 21 -8.49 -3.53 65.24
C ILE A 21 -9.17 -3.94 63.92
N LEU A 22 -9.53 -5.22 63.76
CA LEU A 22 -10.24 -5.70 62.57
C LEU A 22 -11.61 -5.03 62.41
N GLY A 23 -12.37 -4.88 63.50
CA GLY A 23 -13.65 -4.17 63.51
C GLY A 23 -13.51 -2.71 63.08
N LEU A 24 -12.53 -1.98 63.62
CA LEU A 24 -12.25 -0.60 63.23
C LEU A 24 -11.82 -0.48 61.76
N LEU A 25 -11.00 -1.42 61.26
CA LEU A 25 -10.59 -1.47 59.85
C LEU A 25 -11.78 -1.74 58.92
N VAL A 26 -12.66 -2.69 59.27
CA VAL A 26 -13.87 -3.02 58.50
C VAL A 26 -14.85 -1.85 58.52
N SER A 27 -15.12 -1.24 59.68
CA SER A 27 -15.99 -0.06 59.79
C SER A 27 -15.42 1.15 59.05
N GLY A 28 -14.11 1.39 59.12
CA GLY A 28 -13.43 2.44 58.38
C GLY A 28 -13.50 2.24 56.86
N ALA A 29 -13.28 1.00 56.40
CA ALA A 29 -13.43 0.63 54.99
C ALA A 29 -14.89 0.78 54.51
N ALA A 30 -15.87 0.32 55.29
CA ALA A 30 -17.29 0.47 54.97
C ALA A 30 -17.71 1.95 54.90
N LEU A 31 -17.29 2.79 55.85
CA LEU A 31 -17.55 4.23 55.83
C LEU A 31 -16.87 4.92 54.65
N HIS A 32 -15.65 4.51 54.28
CA HIS A 32 -14.96 4.99 53.09
C HIS A 32 -15.73 4.64 51.82
N LEU A 33 -16.08 3.35 51.63
CA LEU A 33 -16.85 2.87 50.48
C LEU A 33 -18.22 3.54 50.39
N PHE A 34 -18.92 3.75 51.50
CA PHE A 34 -20.20 4.46 51.54
C PHE A 34 -20.05 5.93 51.13
N ARG A 35 -19.09 6.67 51.70
CA ARG A 35 -18.82 8.08 51.32
C ARG A 35 -18.48 8.23 49.84
N VAL A 36 -17.64 7.33 49.34
CA VAL A 36 -17.24 7.26 47.92
C VAL A 36 -18.42 6.92 47.02
N TRP A 37 -19.25 5.94 47.38
CA TRP A 37 -20.48 5.61 46.66
C TRP A 37 -21.44 6.81 46.61
N TRP A 38 -21.79 7.36 47.78
CA TRP A 38 -22.77 8.42 47.99
C TRP A 38 -22.48 9.67 47.15
N ARG A 39 -21.21 10.09 47.12
CA ARG A 39 -20.72 11.30 46.44
C ARG A 39 -21.06 11.34 44.94
N LEU A 40 -21.15 10.19 44.27
CA LEU A 40 -21.48 10.06 42.84
C LEU A 40 -22.64 9.07 42.62
N ARG A 41 -23.57 8.95 43.59
CA ARG A 41 -24.63 7.92 43.57
C ARG A 41 -25.66 8.11 42.43
N TYR A 42 -25.82 9.36 41.99
CA TYR A 42 -26.75 9.80 40.94
C TYR A 42 -26.23 9.50 39.53
N ILE A 43 -24.95 9.13 39.39
CA ILE A 43 -24.34 8.81 38.10
C ILE A 43 -24.57 7.31 37.82
N PRO A 44 -25.18 6.94 36.68
CA PRO A 44 -25.42 5.54 36.33
C PRO A 44 -24.11 4.82 36.00
N GLY A 45 -24.16 3.49 35.94
CA GLY A 45 -23.01 2.66 35.59
C GLY A 45 -23.02 1.30 36.28
N PRO A 46 -22.08 0.40 35.88
CA PRO A 46 -21.98 -0.96 36.41
C PRO A 46 -21.85 -1.00 37.94
N PHE A 47 -22.42 -2.04 38.56
CA PHE A 47 -22.48 -2.15 40.03
C PHE A 47 -21.11 -2.08 40.70
N TRP A 48 -20.15 -2.93 40.29
CA TRP A 48 -18.83 -3.00 40.90
C TRP A 48 -18.00 -1.73 40.67
N ALA A 49 -18.16 -1.06 39.54
CA ALA A 49 -17.57 0.23 39.22
C ALA A 49 -17.99 1.36 40.18
N LYS A 50 -19.03 1.18 41.00
CA LYS A 50 -19.38 2.16 42.05
C LYS A 50 -18.50 2.03 43.32
N PHE A 51 -17.85 0.88 43.50
CA PHE A 51 -17.16 0.51 44.76
C PHE A 51 -15.67 0.18 44.59
N THR A 52 -15.22 -0.28 43.42
CA THR A 52 -13.81 -0.67 43.21
C THR A 52 -13.27 -0.34 41.82
N ASN A 53 -11.94 -0.10 41.75
CA ASN A 53 -11.20 -0.02 40.49
C ASN A 53 -10.92 -1.41 39.88
N ILE A 54 -11.18 -2.52 40.58
CA ILE A 54 -10.90 -3.87 40.06
C ILE A 54 -11.65 -4.13 38.74
N GLN A 55 -12.89 -3.63 38.59
CA GLN A 55 -13.66 -3.85 37.36
C GLN A 55 -12.98 -3.24 36.10
N ARG A 56 -12.47 -2.01 36.18
CA ARG A 56 -11.73 -1.37 35.08
C ARG A 56 -10.38 -2.03 34.80
N VAL A 57 -9.71 -2.56 35.83
CA VAL A 57 -8.48 -3.37 35.67
C VAL A 57 -8.79 -4.63 34.86
N LEU A 58 -9.88 -5.34 35.21
CA LEU A 58 -10.32 -6.53 34.47
C LEU A 58 -10.67 -6.20 33.00
N TRP A 59 -11.36 -5.09 32.75
CA TRP A 59 -11.69 -4.65 31.39
C TRP A 59 -10.45 -4.49 30.51
N VAL A 60 -9.40 -3.81 30.99
CA VAL A 60 -8.18 -3.61 30.20
C VAL A 60 -7.36 -4.90 30.02
N THR A 61 -7.44 -5.85 30.96
CA THR A 61 -6.79 -7.16 30.78
C THR A 61 -7.42 -8.04 29.70
N THR A 62 -8.65 -7.73 29.24
CA THR A 62 -9.28 -8.46 28.11
C THR A 62 -8.73 -8.08 26.73
N GLY A 63 -7.99 -6.97 26.61
CA GLY A 63 -7.68 -6.32 25.33
C GLY A 63 -8.86 -5.56 24.69
N ARG A 64 -10.11 -5.97 24.97
CA ARG A 64 -11.36 -5.45 24.39
C ARG A 64 -12.02 -4.33 25.20
N SER A 65 -11.24 -3.63 26.04
CA SER A 65 -11.78 -2.55 26.91
C SER A 65 -12.55 -1.46 26.18
N HIS A 66 -12.21 -1.18 24.92
CA HIS A 66 -12.84 -0.17 24.09
C HIS A 66 -14.28 -0.55 23.69
N GLU A 67 -14.50 -1.79 23.27
CA GLU A 67 -15.83 -2.36 23.04
C GLU A 67 -16.65 -2.41 24.34
N ILE A 68 -16.02 -2.80 25.46
CA ILE A 68 -16.68 -2.83 26.77
C ILE A 68 -17.13 -1.41 27.17
N HIS A 69 -16.30 -0.39 26.94
CA HIS A 69 -16.66 1.01 27.21
C HIS A 69 -17.83 1.46 26.33
N GLN A 70 -17.87 1.06 25.04
CA GLN A 70 -18.96 1.36 24.12
C GLN A 70 -20.27 0.72 24.60
N ALA A 71 -20.30 -0.59 24.83
CA ALA A 71 -21.48 -1.31 25.32
C ALA A 71 -21.97 -0.81 26.70
N VAL A 72 -21.05 -0.35 27.57
CA VAL A 72 -21.40 0.30 28.84
C VAL A 72 -22.03 1.67 28.61
N HIS A 73 -21.57 2.47 27.63
CA HIS A 73 -22.21 3.73 27.26
C HIS A 73 -23.57 3.54 26.59
N GLU A 74 -23.73 2.56 25.69
CA GLU A 74 -25.03 2.20 25.11
C GLU A 74 -26.05 1.79 26.20
N LYS A 75 -25.60 1.10 27.25
CA LYS A 75 -26.48 0.66 28.35
C LYS A 75 -26.83 1.76 29.37
N TYR A 76 -25.93 2.70 29.66
CA TYR A 76 -26.09 3.65 30.77
C TYR A 76 -26.14 5.13 30.33
N GLY A 77 -26.01 5.43 29.04
CA GLY A 77 -26.10 6.76 28.46
C GLY A 77 -24.77 7.52 28.36
N GLU A 78 -24.86 8.84 28.14
CA GLU A 78 -23.68 9.67 27.83
C GLU A 78 -22.75 9.95 29.01
N VAL A 79 -23.18 9.69 30.26
CA VAL A 79 -22.44 10.01 31.50
C VAL A 79 -22.41 8.78 32.40
N VAL A 80 -21.29 8.06 32.47
CA VAL A 80 -21.24 6.73 33.11
C VAL A 80 -20.08 6.55 34.07
N ARG A 81 -20.37 6.07 35.28
CA ARG A 81 -19.40 5.82 36.35
C ARG A 81 -18.60 4.53 36.06
N PHE A 82 -17.33 4.69 35.68
CA PHE A 82 -16.38 3.60 35.40
C PHE A 82 -15.49 3.24 36.61
N ALA A 83 -15.57 4.02 37.70
CA ALA A 83 -14.91 3.71 38.97
C ALA A 83 -15.48 4.52 40.14
N PRO A 84 -15.16 4.13 41.39
CA PRO A 84 -15.36 4.90 42.62
C PRO A 84 -15.29 6.41 42.49
N ASN A 85 -14.27 6.94 41.79
CA ASN A 85 -14.06 8.38 41.62
C ASN A 85 -13.79 8.76 40.15
N MET A 86 -14.25 7.96 39.17
CA MET A 86 -14.08 8.28 37.75
C MET A 86 -15.36 8.06 36.93
N VAL A 87 -15.68 9.06 36.11
CA VAL A 87 -16.81 9.08 35.19
C VAL A 87 -16.32 9.25 33.75
N SER A 88 -16.80 8.38 32.87
CA SER A 88 -16.63 8.48 31.43
C SER A 88 -17.76 9.30 30.81
N LEU A 89 -17.44 10.15 29.85
CA LEU A 89 -18.38 10.95 29.06
C LEU A 89 -18.31 10.52 27.59
N ALA A 90 -19.45 10.50 26.89
CA ALA A 90 -19.51 10.12 25.47
C ALA A 90 -19.72 11.30 24.50
N ASN A 91 -20.47 12.33 24.90
CA ASN A 91 -20.97 13.37 23.99
C ASN A 91 -19.88 14.37 23.57
N PRO A 92 -19.50 14.45 22.27
CA PRO A 92 -18.44 15.33 21.79
C PRO A 92 -18.74 16.83 21.94
N SER A 93 -20.01 17.24 22.06
CA SER A 93 -20.37 18.65 22.28
C SER A 93 -19.78 19.24 23.57
N TRP A 94 -19.38 18.39 24.51
CA TRP A 94 -18.75 18.79 25.77
C TRP A 94 -17.22 18.85 25.71
N ILE A 95 -16.58 18.51 24.58
CA ILE A 95 -15.13 18.60 24.40
C ILE A 95 -14.58 20.00 24.75
N PRO A 96 -15.19 21.13 24.33
CA PRO A 96 -14.70 22.46 24.69
C PRO A 96 -14.77 22.77 26.20
N GLN A 97 -15.68 22.11 26.92
CA GLN A 97 -15.84 22.27 28.37
C GLN A 97 -14.80 21.45 29.14
N LEU A 98 -14.60 20.18 28.76
CA LEU A 98 -13.69 19.24 29.42
C LEU A 98 -12.21 19.40 29.00
N TYR A 99 -11.98 19.76 27.74
CA TYR A 99 -10.65 19.88 27.12
C TYR A 99 -10.44 21.28 26.51
N PRO A 100 -10.44 22.35 27.32
CA PRO A 100 -10.33 23.72 26.80
C PRO A 100 -8.94 24.06 26.22
N ILE A 101 -8.90 25.11 25.40
CA ILE A 101 -7.66 25.74 24.87
C ILE A 101 -7.00 26.65 25.92
N ARG A 102 -7.82 27.35 26.72
CA ARG A 102 -7.40 28.08 27.93
C ARG A 102 -6.80 27.12 28.98
N PRO A 103 -6.13 27.60 30.05
CA PRO A 103 -5.69 26.74 31.15
C PRO A 103 -6.83 25.84 31.61
N GLY A 104 -6.63 24.53 31.51
CA GLY A 104 -7.66 23.52 31.69
C GLY A 104 -7.48 22.74 32.99
N PHE A 105 -8.23 21.66 33.11
CA PHE A 105 -8.20 20.80 34.28
C PHE A 105 -6.90 19.95 34.32
N PRO A 106 -6.32 19.70 35.51
CA PRO A 106 -5.13 18.87 35.63
C PRO A 106 -5.36 17.45 35.10
N LYS A 107 -4.31 16.84 34.52
CA LYS A 107 -4.34 15.43 34.11
C LYS A 107 -4.48 14.48 35.30
N GLY A 108 -5.27 13.42 35.13
CA GLY A 108 -5.48 12.36 36.13
C GLY A 108 -4.20 11.59 36.50
N ASN A 109 -4.23 10.83 37.60
CA ASN A 109 -3.11 9.98 38.02
C ASN A 109 -2.81 8.85 37.02
N PHE A 110 -3.76 8.46 36.17
CA PHE A 110 -3.58 7.63 34.98
C PHE A 110 -2.26 7.92 34.25
N TYR A 111 -1.98 9.19 33.93
CA TYR A 111 -0.80 9.57 33.14
C TYR A 111 0.53 9.36 33.88
N ARG A 112 0.56 9.41 35.22
CA ARG A 112 1.77 9.14 36.01
C ARG A 112 2.25 7.70 35.85
N THR A 113 1.34 6.76 35.60
CA THR A 113 1.69 5.35 35.37
C THR A 113 2.49 5.17 34.06
N LEU A 114 2.21 6.03 33.07
CA LEU A 114 2.86 6.09 31.74
C LEU A 114 4.18 6.90 31.73
N MET A 115 4.73 7.25 32.90
CA MET A 115 6.11 7.72 33.02
C MET A 115 7.06 6.52 33.07
N PRO A 116 8.01 6.37 32.13
CA PRO A 116 9.00 5.31 32.22
C PRO A 116 9.90 5.59 33.43
N TYR A 117 10.37 4.54 34.09
CA TYR A 117 11.09 4.64 35.34
C TYR A 117 12.49 4.02 35.23
N THR A 118 13.48 4.70 35.79
CA THR A 118 14.85 4.17 35.93
C THR A 118 15.30 4.28 37.39
N ARG A 119 16.04 3.27 37.87
CA ARG A 119 16.53 3.24 39.26
C ARG A 119 17.44 4.44 39.61
N LYS A 120 18.21 4.96 38.65
CA LYS A 120 19.14 6.10 38.84
C LYS A 120 18.53 7.47 38.51
N GLY A 121 17.49 7.54 37.66
CA GLY A 121 16.89 8.80 37.19
C GLY A 121 15.43 9.02 37.59
N GLY A 122 14.82 8.10 38.35
CA GLY A 122 13.43 8.20 38.77
C GLY A 122 12.43 8.00 37.61
N ALA A 123 11.21 8.52 37.81
CA ALA A 123 10.17 8.57 36.78
C ALA A 123 10.41 9.78 35.86
N LEU A 124 10.56 9.55 34.56
CA LEU A 124 10.89 10.59 33.58
C LEU A 124 9.62 11.36 33.15
N PRO A 125 9.49 12.67 33.45
CA PRO A 125 8.37 13.48 32.97
C PRO A 125 8.56 13.85 31.49
N ALA A 126 7.55 13.57 30.68
CA ALA A 126 7.48 13.92 29.26
C ALA A 126 6.23 14.76 28.96
N VAL A 127 6.19 15.43 27.80
CA VAL A 127 5.08 16.32 27.38
C VAL A 127 3.71 15.63 27.50
N PHE A 128 3.63 14.36 27.09
CA PHE A 128 2.39 13.59 27.14
C PHE A 128 1.93 13.27 28.57
N ASN A 129 2.82 12.79 29.43
CA ASN A 129 2.45 12.20 30.73
C ASN A 129 2.52 13.18 31.91
N THR A 130 3.21 14.32 31.78
CA THR A 130 3.33 15.28 32.87
C THR A 130 1.99 15.95 33.20
N ARG A 131 1.68 15.95 34.50
CA ARG A 131 0.43 16.49 35.08
C ARG A 131 0.57 17.96 35.50
N ASP A 132 1.78 18.38 35.83
CA ASP A 132 2.14 19.76 36.13
C ASP A 132 2.05 20.61 34.85
N GLU A 133 1.22 21.66 34.87
CA GLU A 133 1.00 22.55 33.72
C GLU A 133 2.17 23.51 33.47
N GLU A 134 2.90 23.95 34.50
CA GLU A 134 4.05 24.84 34.32
C GLU A 134 5.26 24.04 33.82
N LEU A 135 5.51 22.84 34.36
CA LEU A 135 6.51 21.93 33.78
C LEU A 135 6.12 21.55 32.35
N HIS A 136 4.85 21.23 32.08
CA HIS A 136 4.35 20.94 30.73
C HIS A 136 4.64 22.08 29.75
N LYS A 137 4.25 23.31 30.11
CA LYS A 137 4.50 24.53 29.33
C LYS A 137 6.00 24.71 29.08
N LYS A 138 6.82 24.60 30.14
CA LYS A 138 8.29 24.74 30.08
C LYS A 138 8.94 23.75 29.11
N ILE A 139 8.50 22.49 29.07
CA ILE A 139 9.09 21.45 28.19
C ILE A 139 8.38 21.30 26.83
N LYS A 140 7.15 21.82 26.65
CA LYS A 140 6.42 21.80 25.37
C LYS A 140 6.75 23.02 24.51
N THR A 141 6.75 24.23 25.08
CA THR A 141 6.90 25.48 24.32
C THR A 141 8.14 25.53 23.42
N PRO A 142 9.35 25.11 23.84
CA PRO A 142 10.54 25.18 22.99
C PRO A 142 10.46 24.30 21.74
N ILE A 143 9.89 23.10 21.87
CA ILE A 143 9.81 22.13 20.76
C ILE A 143 8.54 22.28 19.91
N ALA A 144 7.48 22.92 20.42
CA ALA A 144 6.21 23.01 19.71
C ALA A 144 6.29 23.60 18.29
N PRO A 145 7.15 24.60 17.98
CA PRO A 145 7.36 25.04 16.61
C PRO A 145 7.86 23.93 15.68
N LEU A 146 8.66 22.98 16.16
CA LEU A 146 9.21 21.89 15.32
C LEU A 146 8.14 20.95 14.76
N PHE A 147 6.94 20.95 15.35
CA PHE A 147 5.80 20.14 14.95
C PHE A 147 4.67 20.98 14.32
N SER A 148 4.92 22.27 14.03
CA SER A 148 3.99 23.05 13.19
C SER A 148 3.99 22.51 11.76
N LEU A 149 2.91 22.76 11.01
CA LEU A 149 2.85 22.37 9.59
C LEU A 149 4.06 22.91 8.82
N SER A 150 4.41 24.19 9.00
CA SER A 150 5.54 24.83 8.31
C SER A 150 6.92 24.20 8.57
N ASN A 151 7.15 23.59 9.73
CA ASN A 151 8.37 22.83 10.02
C ASN A 151 8.22 21.32 9.76
N THR A 152 7.00 20.85 9.52
CA THR A 152 6.71 19.47 9.11
C THR A 152 6.89 19.28 7.59
N LEU A 153 6.51 20.24 6.75
CA LEU A 153 6.64 20.11 5.29
C LEU A 153 8.09 19.87 4.81
N PRO A 154 9.14 20.53 5.35
CA PRO A 154 10.52 20.20 5.00
C PRO A 154 10.94 18.75 5.32
N LEU A 155 10.19 18.05 6.17
CA LEU A 155 10.44 16.65 6.51
C LEU A 155 9.88 15.65 5.48
N GLU A 156 9.09 16.12 4.52
CA GLU A 156 8.49 15.32 3.44
C GLU A 156 9.53 14.47 2.69
N VAL A 157 10.72 15.03 2.44
CA VAL A 157 11.84 14.32 1.78
C VAL A 157 12.26 13.03 2.51
N PHE A 158 12.06 12.94 3.82
CA PHE A 158 12.33 11.73 4.59
C PHE A 158 11.20 10.71 4.49
N VAL A 159 9.96 11.18 4.36
CA VAL A 159 8.80 10.33 4.06
C VAL A 159 8.99 9.72 2.67
N ASP A 160 9.30 10.53 1.66
CA ASP A 160 9.56 10.07 0.27
C ASP A 160 10.69 9.04 0.17
N LYS A 161 11.83 9.31 0.81
CA LYS A 161 12.92 8.33 0.92
C LYS A 161 12.44 7.02 1.52
N THR A 162 11.54 7.05 2.51
CA THR A 162 11.01 5.85 3.17
C THR A 162 9.94 5.14 2.33
N ILE A 163 9.12 5.88 1.57
CA ILE A 163 8.17 5.29 0.60
C ILE A 163 8.95 4.54 -0.47
N MET A 164 10.01 5.15 -1.03
CA MET A 164 10.89 4.51 -2.02
C MET A 164 11.40 3.14 -1.59
N ILE A 165 11.84 3.01 -0.33
CA ILE A 165 12.34 1.75 0.20
C ILE A 165 11.20 0.77 0.45
N MET A 166 10.06 1.23 0.95
CA MET A 166 8.88 0.38 1.06
C MET A 166 8.51 -0.18 -0.31
N THR A 167 8.46 0.66 -1.34
CA THR A 167 8.13 0.22 -2.70
C THR A 167 9.17 -0.74 -3.27
N GLU A 168 10.47 -0.45 -3.12
CA GLU A 168 11.55 -1.35 -3.55
C GLU A 168 11.44 -2.74 -2.90
N GLN A 169 11.14 -2.78 -1.60
CA GLN A 169 11.02 -4.04 -0.87
C GLN A 169 9.73 -4.79 -1.22
N LEU A 170 8.61 -4.11 -1.48
CA LEU A 170 7.38 -4.75 -1.94
C LEU A 170 7.57 -5.36 -3.34
N ASP A 171 8.14 -4.59 -4.27
CA ASP A 171 8.44 -5.02 -5.64
C ASP A 171 9.35 -6.26 -5.65
N LYS A 172 10.44 -6.19 -4.90
CA LYS A 172 11.48 -7.23 -4.82
C LYS A 172 11.01 -8.53 -4.17
N ARG A 173 10.07 -8.46 -3.22
CA ARG A 173 9.71 -9.60 -2.36
C ARG A 173 8.40 -10.27 -2.74
N PHE A 174 7.43 -9.50 -3.22
CA PHE A 174 6.03 -9.95 -3.34
C PHE A 174 5.44 -9.79 -4.73
N VAL A 175 5.75 -8.71 -5.46
CA VAL A 175 5.16 -8.46 -6.79
C VAL A 175 5.54 -9.55 -7.79
N GLY A 176 6.84 -9.81 -7.98
CA GLY A 176 7.30 -10.84 -8.93
C GLY A 176 7.10 -12.28 -8.47
N SER A 177 6.86 -12.51 -7.18
CA SER A 177 6.70 -13.84 -6.58
C SER A 177 5.24 -14.22 -6.32
N GLN A 178 4.34 -13.23 -6.34
CA GLN A 178 2.95 -13.32 -5.88
C GLN A 178 2.78 -13.93 -4.47
N VAL A 179 3.83 -13.85 -3.64
CA VAL A 179 3.79 -14.37 -2.27
C VAL A 179 3.02 -13.42 -1.36
N THR A 180 2.03 -13.98 -0.67
CA THR A 180 1.17 -13.32 0.30
C THR A 180 1.95 -12.81 1.52
N PHE A 181 1.62 -11.63 2.03
CA PHE A 181 2.26 -11.07 3.22
C PHE A 181 1.29 -10.26 4.10
N ASP A 182 1.75 -9.85 5.29
CA ASP A 182 0.97 -9.01 6.19
C ASP A 182 1.29 -7.52 5.96
N LEU A 183 0.45 -6.82 5.19
CA LEU A 183 0.57 -5.38 4.96
C LEU A 183 0.56 -4.57 6.27
N SER A 184 -0.10 -5.05 7.33
CA SER A 184 -0.10 -4.38 8.62
C SER A 184 1.28 -4.36 9.29
N ASN A 185 2.13 -5.36 9.02
CA ASN A 185 3.53 -5.32 9.45
C ASN A 185 4.35 -4.34 8.61
N TRP A 186 4.13 -4.28 7.29
CA TRP A 186 4.86 -3.34 6.43
C TRP A 186 4.50 -1.87 6.71
N LEU A 187 3.24 -1.54 6.97
CA LEU A 187 2.82 -0.22 7.43
C LEU A 187 3.40 0.13 8.81
N GLN A 188 3.58 -0.86 9.69
CA GLN A 188 4.29 -0.68 10.96
C GLN A 188 5.78 -0.37 10.72
N TYR A 189 6.44 -1.12 9.85
CA TYR A 189 7.85 -0.97 9.51
C TYR A 189 8.11 0.41 8.88
N PHE A 190 7.22 0.84 7.99
CA PHE A 190 7.22 2.16 7.39
C PHE A 190 7.21 3.28 8.44
N ALA A 191 6.19 3.33 9.31
CA ALA A 191 6.06 4.40 10.29
C ALA A 191 7.24 4.44 11.29
N PHE A 192 7.82 3.27 11.61
CA PHE A 192 9.04 3.20 12.42
C PHE A 192 10.25 3.77 11.66
N ASP A 193 10.49 3.39 10.41
CA ASP A 193 11.63 3.91 9.65
C ASP A 193 11.49 5.40 9.29
N VAL A 194 10.27 5.91 9.07
CA VAL A 194 10.02 7.37 8.99
C VAL A 194 10.47 8.03 10.29
N MET A 195 9.94 7.61 11.45
CA MET A 195 10.25 8.25 12.73
C MET A 195 11.73 8.11 13.15
N GLY A 196 12.40 7.02 12.78
CA GLY A 196 13.85 6.88 12.91
C GLY A 196 14.60 7.93 12.09
N THR A 197 14.21 8.10 10.82
CA THR A 197 14.79 9.12 9.93
C THR A 197 14.55 10.53 10.46
N LEU A 198 13.32 10.89 10.82
CA LEU A 198 12.98 12.22 11.35
C LEU A 198 13.71 12.56 12.66
N THR A 199 13.95 11.55 13.51
CA THR A 199 14.56 11.77 14.83
C THR A 199 16.08 11.71 14.79
N PHE A 200 16.68 10.91 13.91
CA PHE A 200 18.12 10.58 13.95
C PHE A 200 18.88 10.76 12.60
N SER A 201 18.23 11.23 11.54
CA SER A 201 18.70 11.14 10.14
C SER A 201 19.10 9.71 9.73
N LYS A 202 18.51 8.69 10.38
CA LYS A 202 18.87 7.29 10.19
C LYS A 202 17.67 6.37 10.41
N ARG A 203 17.30 5.63 9.37
CA ARG A 203 16.34 4.51 9.43
C ARG A 203 16.83 3.43 10.40
N TYR A 204 15.90 2.72 11.03
CA TYR A 204 16.25 1.56 11.84
C TYR A 204 16.53 0.33 10.96
N GLY A 205 15.92 0.30 9.75
CA GLY A 205 16.05 -0.76 8.76
C GLY A 205 15.00 -1.86 8.94
N PHE A 206 13.78 -1.50 9.34
CA PHE A 206 12.66 -2.46 9.42
C PHE A 206 12.23 -2.91 8.03
N LEU A 207 12.12 -1.97 7.08
CA LEU A 207 11.68 -2.27 5.72
C LEU A 207 12.66 -3.22 5.01
N GLU A 208 13.97 -2.95 5.01
CA GLU A 208 14.94 -3.83 4.35
C GLU A 208 15.05 -5.22 5.00
N GLN A 209 14.82 -5.33 6.31
CA GLN A 209 14.89 -6.60 7.02
C GLN A 209 13.56 -7.36 7.05
N GLY A 210 12.43 -6.71 6.80
CA GLY A 210 11.09 -7.28 6.86
C GLY A 210 10.70 -7.86 8.23
N LYS A 211 11.23 -7.32 9.33
CA LYS A 211 11.05 -7.87 10.70
C LYS A 211 11.21 -6.83 11.81
N ASP A 212 10.85 -7.18 13.05
CA ASP A 212 11.06 -6.34 14.24
C ASP A 212 12.56 -6.15 14.56
N VAL A 213 13.09 -4.97 14.23
CA VAL A 213 14.50 -4.63 14.46
C VAL A 213 14.75 -4.34 15.93
N ASN A 214 15.81 -4.93 16.49
CA ASN A 214 16.19 -4.81 17.91
C ASN A 214 15.05 -5.18 18.90
N ASN A 215 14.04 -5.96 18.49
CA ASN A 215 12.88 -6.34 19.29
C ASN A 215 12.12 -5.10 19.84
N MET A 216 12.04 -4.03 19.05
CA MET A 216 11.43 -2.76 19.44
C MET A 216 9.90 -2.84 19.55
N LEU A 217 9.23 -3.44 18.57
CA LEU A 217 7.76 -3.56 18.53
C LEU A 217 7.28 -4.43 19.70
N ASN A 218 7.87 -5.61 19.86
CA ASN A 218 7.58 -6.52 20.97
C ASN A 218 7.85 -5.85 22.34
N THR A 219 8.90 -5.04 22.44
CA THR A 219 9.19 -4.26 23.67
C THR A 219 8.10 -3.23 23.99
N ILE A 220 7.61 -2.49 22.98
CA ILE A 220 6.53 -1.52 23.15
C ILE A 220 5.24 -2.23 23.57
N TRP A 221 4.92 -3.36 22.94
CA TRP A 221 3.75 -4.17 23.26
C TRP A 221 3.77 -4.68 24.69
N GLU A 222 4.89 -5.25 25.15
CA GLU A 222 5.07 -5.69 26.53
C GLU A 222 5.06 -4.53 27.54
N TYR A 223 5.54 -3.35 27.16
CA TYR A 223 5.38 -2.14 27.98
C TYR A 223 3.91 -1.76 28.14
N MET A 224 3.14 -1.69 27.05
CA MET A 224 1.72 -1.30 27.08
C MET A 224 0.86 -2.32 27.85
N LYS A 225 1.06 -3.62 27.62
CA LYS A 225 0.39 -4.70 28.38
C LYS A 225 0.59 -4.59 29.90
N ARG A 226 1.81 -4.24 30.33
CA ARG A 226 2.15 -4.12 31.77
C ARG A 226 1.69 -2.80 32.37
N ALA A 227 1.71 -1.72 31.59
CA ALA A 227 1.27 -0.39 32.02
C ALA A 227 -0.26 -0.29 32.09
N SER A 228 -1.00 -0.88 31.14
CA SER A 228 -2.44 -0.70 31.00
C SER A 228 -3.25 -1.04 32.28
N PRO A 229 -3.06 -2.20 32.96
CA PRO A 229 -3.71 -2.48 34.25
C PRO A 229 -3.38 -1.43 35.33
N MET A 230 -2.14 -0.94 35.37
CA MET A 230 -1.68 0.04 36.35
C MET A 230 -2.33 1.41 36.13
N THR A 231 -2.55 1.81 34.87
CA THR A 231 -3.28 3.05 34.54
C THR A 231 -4.67 3.10 35.16
N GLN A 232 -5.29 1.93 35.37
CA GLN A 232 -6.61 1.78 35.96
C GLN A 232 -6.62 1.77 37.49
N ILE A 233 -5.46 1.55 38.12
CA ILE A 233 -5.28 1.58 39.59
C ILE A 233 -3.98 2.33 40.00
N PRO A 234 -3.86 3.64 39.70
CA PRO A 234 -2.56 4.34 39.76
C PRO A 234 -1.84 4.37 41.11
N TRP A 235 -2.56 4.24 42.22
CA TRP A 235 -1.95 4.20 43.56
C TRP A 235 -1.14 2.91 43.79
N PHE A 236 -1.54 1.80 43.16
CA PHE A 236 -0.83 0.53 43.29
C PHE A 236 0.47 0.53 42.47
N ASP A 237 0.53 1.29 41.37
CA ASP A 237 1.74 1.45 40.55
C ASP A 237 2.92 2.05 41.36
N GLU A 238 2.62 2.94 42.31
CA GLU A 238 3.61 3.55 43.20
C GLU A 238 4.21 2.55 44.18
N ILE A 239 3.36 1.66 44.71
CA ILE A 239 3.76 0.59 45.64
C ILE A 239 4.49 -0.53 44.89
N TRP A 240 4.08 -0.82 43.65
CA TRP A 240 4.52 -1.98 42.87
C TRP A 240 5.67 -1.68 41.89
N ASN A 241 5.42 -0.98 40.78
CA ASN A 241 6.42 -0.81 39.72
C ASN A 241 7.41 0.33 39.96
N LYS A 242 7.00 1.38 40.68
CA LYS A 242 7.82 2.58 40.94
C LYS A 242 8.50 2.59 42.31
N ASN A 243 8.35 1.50 43.07
CA ASN A 243 9.04 1.29 44.33
C ASN A 243 10.47 0.80 44.09
N ALA A 244 11.46 1.55 44.59
CA ALA A 244 12.88 1.24 44.41
C ALA A 244 13.30 -0.13 44.99
N PHE A 245 12.61 -0.62 46.02
CA PHE A 245 12.85 -1.95 46.59
C PHE A 245 12.38 -3.05 45.64
N ILE A 246 11.15 -3.00 45.14
CA ILE A 246 10.63 -4.00 44.20
C ILE A 246 11.38 -3.94 42.85
N ALA A 247 11.76 -2.75 42.40
CA ALA A 247 12.62 -2.55 41.23
C ALA A 247 14.06 -3.07 41.40
N THR A 248 14.46 -3.54 42.60
CA THR A 248 15.72 -4.27 42.80
C THR A 248 15.62 -5.74 42.36
N PHE A 249 14.43 -6.35 42.45
CA PHE A 249 14.19 -7.76 42.11
C PHE A 249 13.52 -7.95 40.73
N ARG A 250 13.18 -6.86 40.02
CA ARG A 250 12.44 -6.90 38.75
C ARG A 250 12.95 -5.81 37.79
N LYS A 251 13.18 -6.18 36.51
CA LYS A 251 13.50 -5.22 35.45
C LYS A 251 12.34 -4.23 35.24
N ALA A 252 12.63 -2.94 35.35
CA ALA A 252 11.63 -1.87 35.22
C ALA A 252 11.06 -1.75 33.80
N THR A 253 9.78 -1.37 33.71
CA THR A 253 9.05 -1.20 32.45
C THR A 253 9.59 -0.03 31.62
N GLY A 254 9.89 -0.27 30.33
CA GLY A 254 10.42 0.74 29.40
C GLY A 254 11.94 0.90 29.37
N PHE A 255 12.68 0.12 30.17
CA PHE A 255 14.14 0.19 30.29
C PHE A 255 14.89 -0.02 28.96
N THR A 256 14.45 -0.95 28.13
CA THR A 256 15.09 -1.30 26.84
C THR A 256 14.97 -0.19 25.80
N ILE A 257 13.82 0.48 25.69
CA ILE A 257 13.65 1.62 24.77
C ILE A 257 14.46 2.84 25.27
N LEU A 258 14.47 3.10 26.59
CA LEU A 258 15.35 4.12 27.16
C LEU A 258 16.84 3.81 26.93
N GLY A 259 17.24 2.53 26.95
CA GLY A 259 18.60 2.11 26.59
C GLY A 259 18.94 2.40 25.13
N LEU A 260 18.02 2.12 24.20
CA LEU A 260 18.19 2.44 22.78
C LEU A 260 18.27 3.95 22.54
N VAL A 261 17.37 4.73 23.15
CA VAL A 261 17.38 6.20 23.11
C VAL A 261 18.69 6.76 23.69
N ALA A 262 19.16 6.21 24.82
CA ALA A 262 20.43 6.61 25.42
C ALA A 262 21.63 6.32 24.51
N LYS A 263 21.61 5.18 23.78
CA LYS A 263 22.62 4.86 22.77
C LYS A 263 22.63 5.91 21.64
N TYR A 264 21.51 6.15 20.96
CA TYR A 264 21.46 7.15 19.88
C TYR A 264 21.87 8.56 20.35
N ILE A 265 21.52 8.95 21.58
CA ILE A 265 21.96 10.21 22.20
C ILE A 265 23.47 10.24 22.44
N ALA A 266 24.09 9.11 22.82
CA ALA A 266 25.53 8.98 23.01
C ALA A 266 26.28 9.01 21.66
N ASP A 267 25.89 8.15 20.72
CA ASP A 267 26.45 8.07 19.36
C ASP A 267 26.45 9.46 18.69
N ARG A 268 25.36 10.24 18.85
CA ARG A 268 25.25 11.60 18.30
C ARG A 268 26.15 12.62 19.00
N LYS A 269 26.37 12.50 20.32
CA LYS A 269 27.31 13.37 21.06
C LYS A 269 28.74 13.10 20.63
N GLU A 270 29.11 11.83 20.48
CA GLU A 270 30.44 11.41 20.02
C GLU A 270 30.72 11.91 18.59
N ALA A 271 29.77 11.74 17.66
CA ALA A 271 29.88 12.25 16.30
C ALA A 271 30.15 13.78 16.26
N ARG A 272 29.46 14.56 17.11
CA ARG A 272 29.67 16.01 17.23
C ARG A 272 31.04 16.37 17.82
N LEU A 273 31.50 15.65 18.84
CA LEU A 273 32.82 15.88 19.46
C LEU A 273 33.98 15.51 18.51
N SER A 274 33.78 14.51 17.66
CA SER A 274 34.79 14.03 16.70
C SER A 274 34.99 14.90 15.45
N GLY A 275 34.23 16.00 15.30
CA GLY A 275 34.25 16.85 14.11
C GLY A 275 33.59 16.25 12.85
N LYS A 276 33.36 14.93 12.81
CA LYS A 276 32.73 14.22 11.67
C LYS A 276 31.22 14.48 11.50
N GLY A 277 30.62 15.31 12.35
CA GLY A 277 29.19 15.65 12.34
C GLY A 277 28.84 16.98 11.67
N ALA A 278 29.77 17.61 10.95
CA ALA A 278 29.56 18.90 10.29
C ALA A 278 28.86 18.74 8.92
N GLU A 279 28.10 19.78 8.55
CA GLU A 279 27.39 19.96 7.27
C GLU A 279 26.26 18.98 6.95
N HIS A 280 25.08 19.32 7.46
CA HIS A 280 23.80 18.95 6.86
C HIS A 280 23.11 20.25 6.43
N GLY A 281 22.61 20.28 5.19
CA GLY A 281 21.94 21.45 4.61
C GLY A 281 20.66 21.83 5.37
N ARG A 282 20.03 22.95 4.97
CA ARG A 282 18.81 23.45 5.63
C ARG A 282 17.64 22.46 5.60
N GLY A 283 17.66 21.47 4.71
CA GLY A 283 16.68 20.38 4.59
C GLY A 283 17.05 19.06 5.31
N ASP A 284 18.25 18.90 5.87
CA ASP A 284 18.70 17.65 6.49
C ASP A 284 18.79 17.70 8.04
N ARG A 285 18.10 18.65 8.68
CA ARG A 285 18.14 18.86 10.15
C ARG A 285 17.15 17.96 10.89
N ASP A 286 17.61 16.81 11.39
CA ASP A 286 16.81 15.95 12.27
C ASP A 286 16.38 16.62 13.60
N MET A 287 15.38 16.03 14.25
CA MET A 287 14.83 16.55 15.51
C MET A 287 15.80 16.42 16.69
N LEU A 288 16.63 15.37 16.79
CA LEU A 288 17.58 15.22 17.90
C LEU A 288 18.62 16.35 17.90
N SER A 289 19.09 16.76 16.72
CA SER A 289 20.02 17.89 16.59
C SER A 289 19.41 19.19 17.10
N GLN A 290 18.16 19.45 16.73
CA GLN A 290 17.40 20.63 17.16
C GLN A 290 17.06 20.58 18.65
N PHE A 291 16.77 19.40 19.22
CA PHE A 291 16.58 19.21 20.66
C PHE A 291 17.83 19.61 21.45
N PHE A 292 19.03 19.22 21.00
CA PHE A 292 20.28 19.64 21.63
C PHE A 292 20.47 21.16 21.57
N GLU A 293 20.27 21.78 20.41
CA GLU A 293 20.36 23.24 20.21
C GLU A 293 19.40 24.00 21.15
N LEU A 294 18.13 23.56 21.22
CA LEU A 294 17.14 24.13 22.13
C LEU A 294 17.53 24.02 23.61
N THR A 295 18.18 22.92 24.02
CA THR A 295 18.69 22.79 25.40
C THR A 295 19.96 23.60 25.67
N ALA A 296 20.85 23.74 24.69
CA ALA A 296 22.05 24.58 24.83
C ALA A 296 21.67 26.07 24.93
N ASN A 297 20.70 26.51 24.13
CA ASN A 297 20.21 27.89 24.09
C ASN A 297 19.23 28.23 25.23
N ASN A 298 18.83 27.27 26.06
CA ASN A 298 17.93 27.50 27.19
C ASN A 298 18.33 26.71 28.44
N PRO A 299 19.33 27.21 29.21
CA PRO A 299 19.82 26.58 30.44
C PRO A 299 18.76 26.39 31.54
N SER A 300 17.59 27.03 31.43
CA SER A 300 16.50 26.81 32.38
C SER A 300 15.84 25.44 32.23
N LEU A 301 16.00 24.78 31.08
CA LEU A 301 15.37 23.49 30.80
C LEU A 301 15.95 22.35 31.64
N PRO A 302 15.11 21.42 32.12
CA PRO A 302 15.60 20.22 32.81
C PRO A 302 16.63 19.42 31.98
N PRO A 303 17.75 18.95 32.56
CA PRO A 303 18.82 18.24 31.84
C PRO A 303 18.36 16.98 31.09
N TRP A 304 17.23 16.39 31.50
CA TRP A 304 16.65 15.19 30.90
C TRP A 304 15.71 15.47 29.70
N CYS A 305 15.52 16.73 29.29
CA CYS A 305 14.59 17.09 28.21
C CYS A 305 14.89 16.37 26.89
N VAL A 306 16.15 16.34 26.44
CA VAL A 306 16.53 15.65 25.19
C VAL A 306 16.12 14.17 25.24
N THR A 307 16.40 13.48 26.35
CA THR A 307 15.99 12.08 26.57
C THR A 307 14.47 11.93 26.55
N ALA A 308 13.73 12.81 27.23
CA ALA A 308 12.27 12.75 27.30
C ALA A 308 11.59 13.03 25.95
N TRP A 309 12.09 13.99 25.17
CA TRP A 309 11.59 14.31 23.84
C TRP A 309 11.91 13.19 22.84
N THR A 310 13.16 12.72 22.81
CA THR A 310 13.58 11.61 21.93
C THR A 310 12.81 10.32 22.25
N PHE A 311 12.66 9.95 23.53
CA PHE A 311 11.83 8.82 23.95
C PHE A 311 10.36 8.97 23.53
N SER A 312 9.82 10.19 23.59
CA SER A 312 8.45 10.47 23.15
C SER A 312 8.30 10.26 21.64
N ASN A 313 9.24 10.75 20.82
CA ASN A 313 9.21 10.54 19.37
C ASN A 313 9.21 9.05 19.00
N VAL A 314 10.18 8.29 19.51
CA VAL A 314 10.39 6.87 19.14
C VAL A 314 9.15 6.00 19.41
N ILE A 315 8.46 6.24 20.53
CA ILE A 315 7.29 5.44 20.94
C ILE A 315 5.98 5.99 20.38
N ALA A 316 5.75 7.30 20.49
CA ALA A 316 4.44 7.87 20.20
C ALA A 316 4.21 8.12 18.71
N GLY A 317 5.25 8.54 17.96
CA GLY A 317 5.11 8.85 16.54
C GLY A 317 4.80 7.61 15.70
N SER A 318 5.57 6.54 15.92
CA SER A 318 5.61 5.38 15.05
C SER A 318 4.36 4.48 15.16
N ASP A 319 4.05 4.01 16.36
CA ASP A 319 3.00 2.99 16.59
C ASP A 319 1.59 3.57 16.37
N SER A 320 1.37 4.84 16.76
CA SER A 320 0.06 5.46 16.63
C SER A 320 -0.30 5.80 15.19
N THR A 321 0.64 6.29 14.38
CA THR A 321 0.43 6.51 12.94
C THR A 321 0.22 5.17 12.23
N ALA A 322 1.01 4.13 12.55
CA ALA A 322 0.85 2.80 11.97
C ALA A 322 -0.54 2.20 12.22
N ILE A 323 -1.12 2.35 13.41
CA ILE A 323 -2.50 1.90 13.70
C ILE A 323 -3.52 2.58 12.77
N ILE A 324 -3.38 3.88 12.52
CA ILE A 324 -4.29 4.61 11.62
C ILE A 324 -4.09 4.16 10.16
N MET A 325 -2.83 3.98 9.71
CA MET A 325 -2.52 3.44 8.39
C MET A 325 -3.17 2.06 8.17
N LYS A 326 -2.99 1.13 9.13
CA LYS A 326 -3.63 -0.20 9.10
C LYS A 326 -5.15 -0.10 9.05
N THR A 327 -5.73 0.84 9.79
CA THR A 327 -7.17 1.05 9.82
C THR A 327 -7.69 1.52 8.47
N VAL A 328 -7.02 2.50 7.86
CA VAL A 328 -7.37 2.96 6.51
C VAL A 328 -7.24 1.80 5.53
N TRP A 329 -6.08 1.14 5.46
CA TRP A 329 -5.85 0.05 4.50
C TRP A 329 -6.77 -1.15 4.69
N TYR A 330 -6.98 -1.63 5.91
CA TYR A 330 -7.92 -2.73 6.16
C TYR A 330 -9.34 -2.38 5.70
N ASN A 331 -9.84 -1.18 5.99
CA ASN A 331 -11.20 -0.83 5.58
C ASN A 331 -11.29 -0.53 4.08
N LEU A 332 -10.28 0.08 3.45
CA LEU A 332 -10.23 0.21 1.99
C LEU A 332 -10.29 -1.16 1.29
N LEU A 333 -9.62 -2.18 1.84
CA LEU A 333 -9.64 -3.55 1.30
C LEU A 333 -10.90 -4.36 1.66
N ALA A 334 -11.55 -4.04 2.78
CA ALA A 334 -12.79 -4.69 3.22
C ALA A 334 -14.07 -4.03 2.68
N TYR A 335 -13.98 -2.78 2.22
CA TYR A 335 -15.03 -1.96 1.60
C TYR A 335 -14.53 -1.45 0.25
N PRO A 336 -14.42 -2.35 -0.74
CA PRO A 336 -13.58 -2.13 -1.90
C PRO A 336 -14.06 -0.95 -2.77
N GLU A 337 -15.37 -0.66 -2.78
CA GLU A 337 -15.96 0.53 -3.41
C GLU A 337 -15.31 1.85 -2.93
N THR A 338 -14.88 1.90 -1.66
CA THR A 338 -14.20 3.08 -1.11
C THR A 338 -12.73 3.18 -1.53
N LEU A 339 -12.06 2.05 -1.79
CA LEU A 339 -10.73 2.04 -2.41
C LEU A 339 -10.79 2.49 -3.86
N HIS A 340 -11.78 2.02 -4.61
CA HIS A 340 -11.93 2.35 -6.02
C HIS A 340 -12.29 3.80 -6.26
N ARG A 341 -13.23 4.35 -5.49
CA ARG A 341 -13.52 5.78 -5.55
C ARG A 341 -12.36 6.67 -5.11
N LEU A 342 -11.54 6.22 -4.15
CA LEU A 342 -10.29 6.89 -3.80
C LEU A 342 -9.29 6.84 -4.96
N ARG A 343 -9.12 5.68 -5.62
CA ARG A 343 -8.27 5.53 -6.80
C ARG A 343 -8.74 6.42 -7.94
N ALA A 344 -10.05 6.53 -8.18
CA ALA A 344 -10.62 7.41 -9.21
C ALA A 344 -10.32 8.90 -8.93
N GLU A 345 -10.45 9.38 -7.69
CA GLU A 345 -10.04 10.75 -7.32
C GLU A 345 -8.54 10.98 -7.57
N LEU A 346 -7.70 10.01 -7.22
CA LEU A 346 -6.25 10.13 -7.35
C LEU A 346 -5.79 10.08 -8.82
N LEU A 347 -6.41 9.28 -9.66
CA LEU A 347 -6.13 9.22 -11.10
C LEU A 347 -6.60 10.50 -11.82
N GLU A 348 -7.77 11.04 -11.46
CA GLU A 348 -8.21 12.34 -11.98
C GLU A 348 -7.29 13.47 -11.53
N ALA A 349 -6.83 13.45 -10.28
CA ALA A 349 -5.85 14.41 -9.78
C ALA A 349 -4.47 14.27 -10.46
N ASP A 350 -4.03 13.05 -10.83
CA ASP A 350 -2.82 12.83 -11.62
C ASP A 350 -2.97 13.39 -13.04
N ARG A 351 -4.11 13.12 -13.69
CA ARG A 351 -4.47 13.60 -15.03
C ARG A 351 -4.53 15.13 -15.12
N VAL A 352 -5.14 15.78 -14.12
CA VAL A 352 -5.32 17.24 -14.09
C VAL A 352 -4.04 17.98 -13.68
N ASN A 353 -3.29 17.46 -12.69
CA ASN A 353 -2.10 18.15 -12.17
C ASN A 353 -0.80 17.76 -12.89
N GLY A 354 -0.80 16.68 -13.68
CA GLY A 354 0.31 16.28 -14.54
C GLY A 354 1.49 15.65 -13.81
N GLY A 355 1.25 14.58 -13.03
CA GLY A 355 2.32 13.78 -12.42
C GLY A 355 2.32 13.67 -10.89
N LEU A 356 1.13 13.59 -10.29
CA LEU A 356 0.93 13.13 -8.90
C LEU A 356 1.66 11.81 -8.63
N ALA A 357 1.79 10.93 -9.62
CA ALA A 357 2.46 9.63 -9.49
C ALA A 357 4.02 9.68 -9.42
N LYS A 358 4.70 10.84 -9.51
CA LYS A 358 6.15 10.90 -9.77
C LYS A 358 7.00 11.69 -8.75
N PRO A 359 8.02 11.08 -8.10
CA PRO A 359 8.15 9.64 -7.83
C PRO A 359 7.10 9.15 -6.81
N PHE A 360 6.59 10.05 -5.97
CA PHE A 360 5.48 9.85 -5.04
C PHE A 360 4.65 11.15 -4.94
N PRO A 361 3.34 11.08 -4.65
CA PRO A 361 2.47 12.27 -4.53
C PRO A 361 3.02 13.30 -3.56
N SER A 362 3.17 14.57 -3.97
CA SER A 362 3.66 15.62 -3.06
C SER A 362 2.56 16.10 -2.09
N TRP A 363 2.92 16.59 -0.90
CA TRP A 363 1.97 17.12 0.08
C TRP A 363 1.06 18.17 -0.54
N LYS A 364 1.63 19.06 -1.37
CA LYS A 364 0.89 20.15 -2.03
C LYS A 364 -0.25 19.64 -2.91
N ASP A 365 -0.08 18.49 -3.53
CA ASP A 365 -1.03 17.96 -4.51
C ASP A 365 -2.08 17.05 -3.84
N VAL A 366 -1.78 16.49 -2.66
CA VAL A 366 -2.69 15.62 -1.89
C VAL A 366 -3.40 16.32 -0.72
N CYS A 367 -2.93 17.50 -0.27
CA CYS A 367 -3.41 18.09 0.98
C CYS A 367 -4.90 18.47 0.95
N ASP A 368 -5.42 18.87 -0.21
CA ASP A 368 -6.78 19.37 -0.40
C ASP A 368 -7.71 18.40 -1.16
N LEU A 369 -7.25 17.18 -1.48
CA LEU A 369 -8.08 16.15 -2.12
C LEU A 369 -9.21 15.70 -1.18
N PRO A 370 -10.49 15.89 -1.56
CA PRO A 370 -11.60 15.81 -0.62
C PRO A 370 -11.95 14.39 -0.16
N TYR A 371 -11.85 13.37 -1.04
CA TYR A 371 -12.18 11.99 -0.70
C TYR A 371 -11.00 11.27 -0.03
N LEU A 372 -9.75 11.55 -0.40
CA LEU A 372 -8.56 11.15 0.38
C LEU A 372 -8.64 11.71 1.81
N ASP A 373 -9.05 12.97 1.96
CA ASP A 373 -9.31 13.54 3.28
C ASP A 373 -10.43 12.80 4.01
N ALA A 374 -11.56 12.53 3.35
CA ALA A 374 -12.68 11.77 3.89
C ALA A 374 -12.28 10.37 4.40
N VAL A 375 -11.53 9.62 3.59
CA VAL A 375 -10.98 8.30 3.94
C VAL A 375 -10.09 8.37 5.18
N ILE A 376 -9.20 9.36 5.27
CA ILE A 376 -8.30 9.48 6.43
C ILE A 376 -9.05 9.96 7.67
N GLN A 377 -10.04 10.87 7.55
CA GLN A 377 -10.89 11.26 8.68
C GLN A 377 -11.72 10.08 9.21
N GLU A 378 -12.24 9.21 8.33
CA GLU A 378 -12.96 8.01 8.75
C GLU A 378 -12.00 6.97 9.38
N GLY A 379 -10.78 6.83 8.88
CA GLY A 379 -9.73 6.02 9.51
C GLY A 379 -9.35 6.51 10.91
N LEU A 380 -9.17 7.82 11.07
CA LEU A 380 -8.97 8.48 12.36
C LEU A 380 -10.15 8.25 13.30
N ARG A 381 -11.38 8.27 12.79
CA ARG A 381 -12.60 8.05 13.57
C ARG A 381 -12.71 6.61 14.07
N MET A 382 -12.53 5.64 13.17
CA MET A 382 -12.88 4.23 13.38
C MET A 382 -12.02 3.52 14.43
N HIS A 383 -10.69 3.63 14.38
CA HIS A 383 -9.81 2.98 15.36
C HIS A 383 -8.74 3.95 15.88
N PRO A 384 -9.10 4.82 16.84
CA PRO A 384 -8.14 5.71 17.47
C PRO A 384 -7.06 4.90 18.23
N PRO A 385 -5.76 5.21 18.10
CA PRO A 385 -4.68 4.48 18.81
C PRO A 385 -4.79 4.47 20.34
N PHE A 386 -5.53 5.42 20.92
CA PHE A 386 -5.80 5.49 22.35
C PHE A 386 -7.31 5.42 22.62
N CYS A 387 -7.81 4.28 23.07
CA CYS A 387 -9.24 4.07 23.32
C CYS A 387 -9.67 4.27 24.80
N LEU A 388 -8.73 4.51 25.72
CA LEU A 388 -9.05 4.72 27.14
C LEU A 388 -9.47 6.18 27.41
N PRO A 389 -10.31 6.45 28.43
CA PRO A 389 -10.72 7.81 28.75
C PRO A 389 -9.55 8.76 29.03
N LEU A 390 -9.53 9.93 28.37
CA LEU A 390 -8.46 10.92 28.56
C LEU A 390 -8.67 11.72 29.87
N GLU A 391 -8.33 11.10 31.00
CA GLU A 391 -8.68 11.56 32.35
C GLU A 391 -8.24 13.00 32.72
N ARG A 392 -9.14 13.74 33.37
CA ARG A 392 -8.94 15.07 33.96
C ARG A 392 -9.49 15.08 35.39
N VAL A 393 -8.89 15.88 36.26
CA VAL A 393 -9.33 16.04 37.65
C VAL A 393 -10.18 17.30 37.76
N VAL A 394 -11.43 17.15 38.21
CA VAL A 394 -12.34 18.27 38.48
C VAL A 394 -11.70 19.22 39.51
N PRO A 395 -11.64 20.53 39.24
CA PRO A 395 -10.95 21.50 40.09
C PRO A 395 -11.73 21.82 41.37
N LYS A 396 -11.14 22.70 42.20
CA LYS A 396 -11.78 23.24 43.40
C LYS A 396 -13.12 23.89 43.07
N GLY A 397 -14.15 23.57 43.87
CA GLY A 397 -15.53 24.06 43.66
C GLY A 397 -16.39 23.20 42.72
N GLY A 398 -15.83 22.16 42.09
CA GLY A 398 -16.59 21.28 41.20
C GLY A 398 -16.68 21.80 39.76
N LEU A 399 -17.48 21.11 38.94
CA LEU A 399 -17.65 21.40 37.51
C LEU A 399 -19.02 20.92 37.03
N VAL A 400 -19.70 21.68 36.17
CA VAL A 400 -20.89 21.21 35.44
C VAL A 400 -20.50 20.93 33.99
N ILE A 401 -20.82 19.73 33.50
CA ILE A 401 -20.74 19.36 32.08
C ILE A 401 -22.05 18.66 31.70
N GLY A 402 -22.65 19.02 30.56
CA GLY A 402 -23.88 18.36 30.08
C GLY A 402 -25.05 18.42 31.08
N GLY A 403 -25.17 19.53 31.82
CA GLY A 403 -26.13 19.68 32.92
C GLY A 403 -25.81 18.85 34.19
N THR A 404 -24.82 17.96 34.16
CA THR A 404 -24.42 17.14 35.31
C THR A 404 -23.34 17.84 36.12
N PHE A 405 -23.55 17.99 37.43
CA PHE A 405 -22.52 18.46 38.36
C PHE A 405 -21.57 17.33 38.77
N PHE A 406 -20.27 17.65 38.85
CA PHE A 406 -19.20 16.78 39.32
C PHE A 406 -18.48 17.45 40.49
N PRO A 407 -18.38 16.81 41.67
CA PRO A 407 -17.65 17.35 42.82
C PRO A 407 -16.13 17.47 42.59
N GLU A 408 -15.49 18.38 43.29
CA GLU A 408 -14.03 18.59 43.34
C GLU A 408 -13.23 17.28 43.52
N GLY A 409 -12.20 17.10 42.69
CA GLY A 409 -11.34 15.91 42.73
C GLY A 409 -11.93 14.66 42.07
N THR A 410 -13.15 14.73 41.50
CA THR A 410 -13.70 13.66 40.65
C THR A 410 -12.84 13.56 39.40
N VAL A 411 -12.60 12.35 38.90
CA VAL A 411 -11.94 12.17 37.61
C VAL A 411 -13.00 12.07 36.52
N VAL A 412 -12.84 12.85 35.45
CA VAL A 412 -13.74 12.88 34.29
C VAL A 412 -12.93 12.72 33.01
N GLY A 413 -13.45 12.00 32.02
CA GLY A 413 -12.74 11.79 30.75
C GLY A 413 -13.64 11.25 29.66
N MET A 414 -13.28 11.48 28.40
CA MET A 414 -13.91 10.86 27.23
C MET A 414 -12.98 9.79 26.67
N SER A 415 -13.53 8.61 26.36
CA SER A 415 -12.84 7.62 25.52
C SER A 415 -12.91 8.09 24.07
N PRO A 416 -11.78 8.21 23.35
CA PRO A 416 -11.81 8.55 21.92
C PRO A 416 -12.61 7.55 21.10
N TYR A 417 -12.53 6.25 21.41
CA TYR A 417 -13.29 5.21 20.70
C TYR A 417 -14.80 5.42 20.81
N VAL A 418 -15.30 5.74 22.01
CA VAL A 418 -16.72 6.01 22.27
C VAL A 418 -17.15 7.35 21.67
N ALA A 419 -16.38 8.42 21.88
CA ALA A 419 -16.71 9.75 21.38
C ALA A 419 -16.76 9.79 19.84
N ASN A 420 -15.84 9.10 19.17
CA ASN A 420 -15.82 8.94 17.71
C ASN A 420 -16.98 8.08 17.16
N ARG A 421 -17.75 7.41 18.03
CA ARG A 421 -18.94 6.59 17.72
C ARG A 421 -20.24 7.21 18.23
N HIS A 422 -20.22 8.48 18.61
CA HIS A 422 -21.40 9.19 19.09
C HIS A 422 -22.42 9.37 17.96
N ARG A 423 -23.46 8.52 17.95
CA ARG A 423 -24.45 8.45 16.86
C ARG A 423 -25.10 9.80 16.52
N PRO A 424 -25.51 10.66 17.49
CA PRO A 424 -26.06 11.98 17.17
C PRO A 424 -25.08 12.94 16.45
N THR A 425 -23.78 12.65 16.46
CA THR A 425 -22.76 13.46 15.75
C THR A 425 -22.37 12.83 14.41
N PHE A 426 -22.22 11.51 14.37
CA PHE A 426 -21.64 10.81 13.22
C PHE A 426 -22.68 10.14 12.32
N GLY A 427 -23.85 9.75 12.84
CA GLY A 427 -24.90 8.98 12.15
C GLY A 427 -25.27 7.72 12.93
N GLU A 428 -26.43 7.11 12.64
CA GLU A 428 -26.79 5.81 13.25
C GLU A 428 -25.84 4.67 12.79
N ASP A 429 -25.24 4.83 11.61
CA ASP A 429 -24.21 3.97 11.04
C ASP A 429 -22.80 4.24 11.61
N ALA A 430 -22.67 4.89 12.78
CA ALA A 430 -21.36 5.26 13.35
C ALA A 430 -20.44 4.07 13.69
N GLU A 431 -20.91 2.83 13.70
CA GLU A 431 -20.06 1.64 13.82
C GLU A 431 -19.48 1.16 12.47
N VAL A 432 -19.97 1.69 11.35
CA VAL A 432 -19.63 1.28 9.98
C VAL A 432 -18.60 2.24 9.36
N TRP A 433 -17.71 1.69 8.53
CA TRP A 433 -16.82 2.46 7.67
C TRP A 433 -17.62 3.20 6.60
N ASN A 434 -17.58 4.53 6.61
CA ASN A 434 -18.28 5.35 5.63
C ASN A 434 -17.52 6.67 5.40
N PRO A 435 -16.61 6.74 4.41
CA PRO A 435 -15.96 7.99 4.03
C PRO A 435 -16.94 9.09 3.59
N ASP A 436 -18.09 8.75 2.99
CA ASP A 436 -19.09 9.75 2.57
C ASP A 436 -19.73 10.54 3.71
N ARG A 437 -19.61 10.05 4.95
CA ARG A 437 -19.87 10.82 6.18
C ARG A 437 -19.14 12.18 6.21
N TRP A 438 -18.04 12.32 5.49
CA TRP A 438 -17.23 13.53 5.41
C TRP A 438 -17.51 14.38 4.16
N MET A 439 -18.24 13.83 3.18
CA MET A 439 -18.64 14.48 1.92
C MET A 439 -19.90 15.33 2.13
N VAL A 440 -19.81 16.27 3.08
CA VAL A 440 -20.92 17.13 3.53
C VAL A 440 -20.54 18.60 3.50
N ALA A 441 -21.51 19.49 3.73
CA ALA A 441 -21.28 20.92 3.87
C ALA A 441 -20.15 21.24 4.87
N LYS A 442 -19.32 22.24 4.53
CA LYS A 442 -18.07 22.58 5.22
C LYS A 442 -18.24 22.79 6.73
N ASP A 443 -19.35 23.38 7.18
CA ASP A 443 -19.61 23.62 8.60
C ASP A 443 -19.89 22.31 9.36
N LEU A 444 -20.61 21.37 8.75
CA LEU A 444 -20.87 20.05 9.33
C LEU A 444 -19.60 19.19 9.34
N LYS A 445 -18.80 19.24 8.26
CA LYS A 445 -17.48 18.60 8.21
C LYS A 445 -16.60 19.10 9.36
N GLN A 446 -16.45 20.42 9.53
CA GLN A 446 -15.68 21.02 10.62
C GLN A 446 -16.20 20.66 12.02
N LYS A 447 -17.53 20.57 12.21
CA LYS A 447 -18.13 20.11 13.48
C LYS A 447 -17.77 18.65 13.78
N ARG A 448 -17.76 17.77 12.77
CA ARG A 448 -17.37 16.35 12.88
C ARG A 448 -15.87 16.19 13.13
N GLU A 449 -15.03 16.97 12.44
CA GLU A 449 -13.56 16.99 12.67
C GLU A 449 -13.23 17.43 14.10
N ALA A 450 -13.89 18.47 14.61
CA ALA A 450 -13.74 18.95 15.98
C ALA A 450 -14.26 17.98 17.05
N ALA A 451 -15.08 17.00 16.66
CA ALA A 451 -15.57 15.92 17.52
C ALA A 451 -14.63 14.71 17.57
N ILE A 452 -13.71 14.54 16.61
CA ILE A 452 -12.72 13.45 16.63
C ILE A 452 -11.73 13.66 17.77
N MET A 453 -11.63 12.65 18.64
CA MET A 453 -10.77 12.67 19.83
C MET A 453 -9.45 11.91 19.65
N THR A 454 -9.14 11.45 18.44
CA THR A 454 -7.97 10.61 18.09
C THR A 454 -6.63 11.30 18.36
N PHE A 455 -6.54 12.61 18.07
CA PHE A 455 -5.39 13.45 18.45
C PHE A 455 -5.56 14.11 19.84
N GLY A 456 -6.61 13.76 20.59
CA GLY A 456 -7.06 14.50 21.77
C GLY A 456 -7.54 15.91 21.43
N ALA A 457 -7.76 16.74 22.46
CA ALA A 457 -8.33 18.08 22.30
C ALA A 457 -7.70 19.14 23.22
N GLY A 458 -7.96 20.41 22.89
CA GLY A 458 -7.56 21.58 23.67
C GLY A 458 -6.05 21.81 23.76
N ARG A 459 -5.60 22.47 24.83
CA ARG A 459 -4.18 22.79 25.08
C ARG A 459 -3.25 21.57 25.06
N ARG A 460 -3.78 20.39 25.36
CA ARG A 460 -3.07 19.10 25.45
C ARG A 460 -3.25 18.22 24.20
N VAL A 461 -3.73 18.77 23.07
CA VAL A 461 -3.77 18.10 21.76
C VAL A 461 -2.39 17.55 21.35
N CYS A 462 -2.41 16.45 20.59
CA CYS A 462 -1.22 15.75 20.10
C CYS A 462 -0.29 16.70 19.35
N LEU A 463 1.00 16.62 19.68
CA LEU A 463 2.02 17.46 19.05
C LEU A 463 2.33 16.98 17.63
N GLY A 464 2.43 15.66 17.42
CA GLY A 464 2.74 15.03 16.14
C GLY A 464 1.60 14.99 15.11
N ARG A 465 0.46 15.69 15.33
CA ARG A 465 -0.70 15.64 14.42
C ARG A 465 -0.31 15.94 12.97
N HIS A 466 0.50 16.97 12.73
CA HIS A 466 0.88 17.34 11.37
C HIS A 466 1.81 16.30 10.70
N ILE A 467 2.68 15.65 11.47
CA ILE A 467 3.58 14.60 10.96
C ILE A 467 2.77 13.35 10.60
N ALA A 468 1.90 12.89 11.50
CA ALA A 468 1.00 11.76 11.23
C ALA A 468 0.09 12.03 10.01
N MET A 469 -0.40 13.26 9.85
CA MET A 469 -1.18 13.63 8.66
C MET A 469 -0.35 13.69 7.37
N LEU A 470 0.90 14.16 7.43
CA LEU A 470 1.84 14.10 6.30
C LEU A 470 2.09 12.65 5.90
N GLU A 471 2.43 11.79 6.86
CA GLU A 471 2.64 10.35 6.63
C GLU A 471 1.40 9.70 6.00
N LEU A 472 0.20 9.90 6.56
CA LEU A 472 -1.05 9.33 6.05
C LEU A 472 -1.40 9.84 4.66
N LYS A 473 -1.35 11.16 4.42
CA LYS A 473 -1.64 11.75 3.10
C LYS A 473 -0.58 11.44 2.04
N LYS A 474 0.62 10.98 2.42
CA LYS A 474 1.66 10.54 1.48
C LYS A 474 1.56 9.04 1.20
N ILE A 475 1.54 8.18 2.22
CA ILE A 475 1.61 6.72 2.04
C ILE A 475 0.36 6.13 1.39
N VAL A 476 -0.84 6.64 1.75
CA VAL A 476 -2.10 6.10 1.22
C VAL A 476 -2.15 6.28 -0.31
N PRO A 477 -2.06 7.50 -0.88
CA PRO A 477 -2.11 7.64 -2.33
C PRO A 477 -0.89 7.04 -3.05
N ALA A 478 0.31 7.09 -2.45
CA ALA A 478 1.50 6.47 -3.05
C ALA A 478 1.34 4.96 -3.26
N LEU A 479 0.67 4.26 -2.33
CA LEU A 479 0.39 2.83 -2.46
C LEU A 479 -0.86 2.56 -3.33
N VAL A 480 -1.93 3.38 -3.24
CA VAL A 480 -3.16 3.22 -4.05
C VAL A 480 -2.91 3.43 -5.56
N LEU A 481 -1.95 4.30 -5.92
CA LEU A 481 -1.56 4.55 -7.31
C LEU A 481 -0.55 3.54 -7.86
N ARG A 482 0.18 2.82 -6.99
CA ARG A 482 1.31 1.97 -7.39
C ARG A 482 1.05 0.48 -7.19
N TYR A 483 -0.01 0.08 -6.50
CA TYR A 483 -0.29 -1.33 -6.25
C TYR A 483 -1.78 -1.65 -6.22
N GLU A 484 -2.09 -2.87 -6.64
CA GLU A 484 -3.33 -3.53 -6.29
C GLU A 484 -3.07 -4.46 -5.12
N PHE A 485 -3.85 -4.29 -4.07
CA PHE A 485 -3.82 -5.12 -2.87
C PHE A 485 -5.14 -5.88 -2.81
N GLU A 486 -5.10 -7.18 -2.51
CA GLU A 486 -6.30 -7.99 -2.29
C GLU A 486 -6.24 -8.67 -0.91
N LEU A 487 -7.38 -8.70 -0.24
CA LEU A 487 -7.54 -9.35 1.05
C LEU A 487 -7.97 -10.81 0.84
N LEU A 488 -7.08 -11.76 1.18
CA LEU A 488 -7.27 -13.19 0.86
C LEU A 488 -8.47 -13.84 1.56
N ASP A 489 -8.93 -13.25 2.67
CA ASP A 489 -10.16 -13.65 3.35
C ASP A 489 -10.86 -12.40 3.92
N PRO A 490 -11.93 -11.91 3.29
CA PRO A 490 -12.72 -10.78 3.79
C PRO A 490 -13.39 -11.01 5.16
N LYS A 491 -13.36 -12.23 5.71
CA LYS A 491 -14.02 -12.62 6.96
C LYS A 491 -13.07 -13.11 8.06
N SER A 492 -11.76 -13.24 7.78
CA SER A 492 -10.75 -13.48 8.81
C SER A 492 -9.64 -12.45 8.77
N ASN A 493 -8.91 -12.31 9.88
CA ASN A 493 -7.73 -11.44 9.95
C ASN A 493 -6.53 -12.13 9.26
N GLY A 494 -6.69 -12.48 7.98
CA GLY A 494 -5.75 -13.26 7.18
C GLY A 494 -4.70 -12.42 6.44
N PRO A 495 -3.73 -13.07 5.79
CA PRO A 495 -2.72 -12.40 4.97
C PRO A 495 -3.31 -11.71 3.72
N ILE A 496 -2.48 -10.90 3.05
CA ILE A 496 -2.83 -10.01 1.92
C ILE A 496 -1.94 -10.34 0.72
N SER A 497 -2.49 -10.34 -0.50
CA SER A 497 -1.76 -10.47 -1.79
C SER A 497 -1.58 -9.11 -2.44
N VAL A 498 -0.52 -8.94 -3.25
CA VAL A 498 -0.14 -7.63 -3.84
C VAL A 498 0.51 -7.77 -5.22
N SER A 499 0.05 -6.94 -6.16
CA SER A 499 0.61 -6.72 -7.50
C SER A 499 0.89 -5.23 -7.74
N ASN A 500 1.74 -4.89 -8.71
CA ASN A 500 2.15 -3.51 -9.04
C ASN A 500 1.27 -2.94 -10.17
N MET A 501 0.85 -1.68 -10.04
CA MET A 501 -0.01 -0.96 -10.99
C MET A 501 0.73 -0.26 -12.13
N SER A 502 2.06 -0.32 -12.20
CA SER A 502 2.82 0.41 -13.24
C SER A 502 2.73 -0.17 -14.67
N GLN A 503 1.63 -0.85 -15.00
CA GLN A 503 1.15 -1.13 -16.35
C GLN A 503 -0.36 -0.81 -16.41
N ASP A 504 -0.60 0.45 -16.76
CA ASP A 504 -1.85 1.11 -17.15
C ASP A 504 -2.99 1.34 -16.15
N THR A 505 -3.71 2.45 -16.36
CA THR A 505 -4.62 3.06 -15.39
C THR A 505 -6.00 3.37 -15.98
N SER A 506 -7.01 2.55 -15.67
CA SER A 506 -8.43 2.93 -15.79
C SER A 506 -9.33 2.09 -14.84
N THR A 507 -10.51 2.63 -14.48
CA THR A 507 -11.33 2.20 -13.32
C THR A 507 -12.55 1.34 -13.70
N VAL A 508 -12.85 0.11 -13.24
CA VAL A 508 -12.52 -0.70 -12.02
C VAL A 508 -13.58 -0.58 -10.89
N GLU A 509 -14.42 -1.62 -10.64
CA GLU A 509 -15.45 -1.81 -9.55
C GLU A 509 -16.39 -3.04 -9.85
N HIS A 510 -17.22 -3.61 -8.95
CA HIS A 510 -17.00 -4.31 -7.66
C HIS A 510 -18.33 -5.01 -7.22
N THR A 511 -18.43 -6.04 -6.37
CA THR A 511 -17.50 -7.04 -5.80
C THR A 511 -18.25 -8.39 -5.70
N VAL A 512 -18.03 -9.34 -6.63
CA VAL A 512 -18.44 -10.75 -6.46
C VAL A 512 -17.50 -11.67 -7.27
N LEU A 513 -16.56 -12.34 -6.60
CA LEU A 513 -16.01 -13.65 -7.02
C LEU A 513 -15.59 -13.82 -8.50
N VAL A 514 -14.98 -12.80 -9.14
CA VAL A 514 -14.59 -12.92 -10.56
C VAL A 514 -13.16 -13.45 -10.73
N ARG A 515 -13.08 -14.77 -10.90
CA ARG A 515 -11.86 -15.47 -11.35
C ARG A 515 -11.41 -14.93 -12.70
N ASN A 516 -10.18 -14.41 -12.81
CA ASN A 516 -9.33 -14.14 -14.00
C ASN A 516 -9.91 -13.46 -15.25
N VAL A 517 -11.23 -13.44 -15.47
CA VAL A 517 -11.90 -13.22 -16.75
C VAL A 517 -12.42 -11.78 -16.87
N ASP A 518 -12.89 -11.18 -15.77
CA ASP A 518 -13.16 -9.73 -15.76
C ASP A 518 -11.87 -8.91 -15.79
N LEU A 519 -10.77 -9.40 -15.19
CA LEU A 519 -9.48 -8.72 -15.29
C LEU A 519 -9.09 -8.63 -16.76
N ILE A 520 -9.05 -9.80 -17.41
CA ILE A 520 -8.89 -10.02 -18.85
C ILE A 520 -9.82 -9.18 -19.76
N ARG A 521 -11.03 -8.84 -19.31
CA ARG A 521 -11.97 -7.97 -20.06
C ARG A 521 -11.78 -6.48 -19.79
N ARG A 522 -11.26 -6.11 -18.62
CA ARG A 522 -11.16 -4.72 -18.14
C ARG A 522 -9.79 -4.10 -18.36
N THR A 523 -8.71 -4.88 -18.29
CA THR A 523 -7.37 -4.44 -18.70
C THR A 523 -7.25 -4.24 -20.21
N THR A 524 -8.26 -4.70 -20.96
CA THR A 524 -8.10 -5.00 -22.38
C THR A 524 -9.41 -4.92 -23.16
N GLN A 525 -10.20 -3.90 -22.83
CA GLN A 525 -10.66 -3.06 -23.91
C GLN A 525 -9.41 -2.42 -24.54
N CYS A 526 -9.00 -2.93 -25.70
CA CYS A 526 -8.00 -2.25 -26.51
C CYS A 526 -8.63 -0.91 -26.94
N HIS A 527 -8.32 0.18 -26.23
CA HIS A 527 -8.83 1.52 -26.51
C HIS A 527 -8.19 2.06 -27.79
N THR A 528 -8.65 1.55 -28.92
CA THR A 528 -8.38 2.09 -30.25
C THR A 528 -9.21 3.35 -30.44
N GLU A 529 -8.65 4.37 -31.10
CA GLU A 529 -9.38 5.63 -31.37
C GLU A 529 -10.56 5.42 -32.33
N GLN A 530 -10.53 4.32 -33.10
CA GLN A 530 -11.54 3.92 -34.08
C GLN A 530 -11.56 2.39 -34.21
N ASN A 531 -12.73 1.82 -34.53
CA ASN A 531 -12.84 0.40 -34.88
C ASN A 531 -12.25 0.10 -36.27
N VAL A 532 -11.84 -1.14 -36.52
CA VAL A 532 -11.29 -1.55 -37.83
C VAL A 532 -12.29 -1.30 -38.98
N SER A 533 -13.58 -1.54 -38.74
CA SER A 533 -14.67 -1.23 -39.69
C SER A 533 -14.77 0.26 -40.00
N GLU A 534 -14.67 1.13 -38.98
CA GLU A 534 -14.66 2.59 -39.15
C GLU A 534 -13.45 3.08 -39.93
N ILE A 535 -12.27 2.49 -39.68
CA ILE A 535 -11.03 2.80 -40.41
C ILE A 535 -11.16 2.41 -41.89
N LEU A 536 -11.72 1.23 -42.20
CA LEU A 536 -12.00 0.79 -43.58
C LEU A 536 -12.92 1.79 -44.30
N ASP A 537 -14.06 2.12 -43.68
CA ASP A 537 -15.07 2.99 -44.30
C ASP A 537 -14.57 4.43 -44.46
N ALA A 538 -13.82 4.97 -43.49
CA ALA A 538 -13.17 6.26 -43.58
C ALA A 538 -12.09 6.29 -44.68
N HIS A 539 -11.28 5.24 -44.79
CA HIS A 539 -10.25 5.12 -45.82
C HIS A 539 -10.86 5.00 -47.23
N ALA A 540 -11.87 4.14 -47.40
CA ALA A 540 -12.60 4.01 -48.66
C ALA A 540 -13.27 5.32 -49.09
N HIS A 541 -13.85 6.06 -48.14
CA HIS A 541 -14.42 7.39 -48.42
C HIS A 541 -13.36 8.41 -48.84
N ALA A 542 -12.21 8.46 -48.17
CA ALA A 542 -11.11 9.36 -48.51
C ALA A 542 -10.48 9.03 -49.88
N ALA A 543 -10.27 7.75 -50.18
CA ALA A 543 -9.73 7.30 -51.46
C ALA A 543 -10.67 7.62 -52.64
N ALA A 544 -11.99 7.44 -52.46
CA ALA A 544 -13.00 7.80 -53.44
C ALA A 544 -12.98 9.30 -53.80
N GLN A 545 -12.59 10.18 -52.87
CA GLN A 545 -12.38 11.61 -53.13
C GLN A 545 -11.03 11.91 -53.80
N ALA A 546 -9.98 11.14 -53.49
CA ALA A 546 -8.60 11.44 -53.89
C ALA A 546 -8.20 10.92 -55.28
N LYS A 547 -8.63 9.71 -55.68
CA LYS A 547 -8.42 9.13 -57.04
C LYS A 547 -9.19 7.79 -57.20
N PRO A 548 -10.04 7.60 -58.23
CA PRO A 548 -10.87 6.39 -58.36
C PRO A 548 -10.18 5.07 -58.75
N THR A 549 -8.84 5.00 -58.78
CA THR A 549 -8.09 3.95 -59.49
C THR A 549 -7.47 2.86 -58.63
N GLN A 550 -7.60 2.93 -57.30
CA GLN A 550 -7.22 1.83 -56.40
C GLN A 550 -8.49 1.19 -55.81
N PRO A 551 -8.61 -0.15 -55.80
CA PRO A 551 -9.69 -0.81 -55.10
C PRO A 551 -9.56 -0.52 -53.60
N THR A 552 -10.64 -0.09 -52.97
CA THR A 552 -10.71 0.12 -51.52
C THR A 552 -11.73 -0.84 -50.91
N VAL A 553 -11.39 -1.35 -49.74
CA VAL A 553 -12.20 -2.31 -48.99
C VAL A 553 -12.98 -1.55 -47.93
N ARG A 554 -14.29 -1.75 -47.88
CA ARG A 554 -15.18 -1.22 -46.83
C ARG A 554 -15.43 -2.28 -45.77
N SER A 555 -15.95 -1.88 -44.61
CA SER A 555 -16.42 -2.81 -43.57
C SER A 555 -17.42 -3.83 -44.12
N THR A 556 -18.23 -3.42 -45.10
CA THR A 556 -19.26 -4.23 -45.77
C THR A 556 -18.71 -5.29 -46.74
N ASP A 557 -17.44 -5.19 -47.10
CA ASP A 557 -16.80 -6.05 -48.09
C ASP A 557 -16.00 -7.20 -47.42
N ILE A 558 -15.99 -7.26 -46.08
CA ILE A 558 -15.28 -8.25 -45.27
C ILE A 558 -16.14 -9.52 -45.10
N GLU A 559 -15.73 -10.60 -45.76
CA GLU A 559 -16.40 -11.91 -45.65
C GLU A 559 -16.14 -12.64 -44.33
N ALA A 560 -14.98 -12.43 -43.70
CA ALA A 560 -14.61 -13.11 -42.46
C ALA A 560 -13.65 -12.29 -41.59
N VAL A 561 -13.79 -12.45 -40.27
CA VAL A 561 -12.79 -12.10 -39.26
C VAL A 561 -12.12 -13.40 -38.80
N ILE A 562 -10.79 -13.43 -38.75
CA ILE A 562 -10.03 -14.59 -38.30
C ILE A 562 -9.38 -14.28 -36.96
N TRP A 563 -9.71 -15.05 -35.94
CA TRP A 563 -8.99 -15.00 -34.66
C TRP A 563 -7.81 -15.95 -34.71
N SER A 564 -6.60 -15.40 -34.66
CA SER A 564 -5.37 -16.19 -34.44
C SER A 564 -5.44 -16.93 -33.11
N HIS A 565 -6.04 -16.31 -32.09
CA HIS A 565 -6.36 -16.92 -30.81
C HIS A 565 -7.40 -16.11 -30.04
N HIS A 566 -7.89 -16.68 -28.93
CA HIS A 566 -8.98 -16.15 -28.12
C HIS A 566 -8.51 -15.29 -26.93
N HIS A 567 -7.35 -14.62 -27.06
CA HIS A 567 -6.95 -13.58 -26.12
C HIS A 567 -7.63 -12.25 -26.45
N PHE A 568 -8.04 -11.59 -25.38
CA PHE A 568 -8.85 -10.37 -25.31
C PHE A 568 -8.28 -9.18 -26.12
N ASP A 569 -6.97 -9.07 -26.24
CA ASP A 569 -6.23 -8.02 -26.96
C ASP A 569 -6.12 -8.28 -28.47
N HIS A 570 -6.40 -9.51 -28.91
CA HIS A 570 -6.23 -9.93 -30.31
C HIS A 570 -7.53 -10.26 -31.04
N ILE A 571 -8.68 -10.28 -30.33
CA ILE A 571 -9.99 -10.60 -30.92
C ILE A 571 -10.78 -9.40 -31.47
N GLY A 572 -10.52 -8.19 -30.98
CA GLY A 572 -11.26 -6.98 -31.36
C GLY A 572 -12.75 -7.03 -31.00
N ASP A 573 -13.57 -6.25 -31.71
CA ASP A 573 -15.04 -6.31 -31.63
C ASP A 573 -15.65 -6.70 -32.99
N PRO A 574 -15.92 -8.01 -33.21
CA PRO A 574 -16.59 -8.50 -34.42
C PRO A 574 -18.01 -7.95 -34.61
N SER A 575 -18.65 -7.43 -33.55
CA SER A 575 -20.01 -6.88 -33.63
C SER A 575 -20.10 -5.64 -34.54
N THR A 576 -18.97 -4.99 -34.77
CA THR A 576 -18.81 -3.81 -35.63
C THR A 576 -18.80 -4.12 -37.14
N PHE A 577 -18.78 -5.40 -37.53
CA PHE A 577 -18.93 -5.87 -38.91
C PHE A 577 -20.33 -6.42 -39.17
N GLN A 578 -20.71 -6.61 -40.43
CA GLN A 578 -22.03 -7.13 -40.80
C GLN A 578 -22.29 -8.55 -40.24
N GLU A 579 -23.55 -8.93 -40.07
CA GLU A 579 -23.93 -10.29 -39.62
C GLU A 579 -23.55 -11.38 -40.65
N SER A 580 -23.33 -11.00 -41.91
CA SER A 580 -22.81 -11.89 -42.96
C SER A 580 -21.31 -12.17 -42.85
N THR A 581 -20.56 -11.36 -42.09
CA THR A 581 -19.13 -11.59 -41.86
C THR A 581 -18.97 -12.79 -40.93
N ALA A 582 -18.29 -13.85 -41.40
CA ALA A 582 -18.05 -15.04 -40.62
C ALA A 582 -16.96 -14.82 -39.55
N LEU A 583 -16.94 -15.68 -38.52
CA LEU A 583 -15.84 -15.77 -37.56
C LEU A 583 -15.10 -17.09 -37.76
N VAL A 584 -13.80 -17.01 -38.05
CA VAL A 584 -12.93 -18.17 -38.27
C VAL A 584 -12.00 -18.32 -37.07
N VAL A 585 -11.94 -19.52 -36.50
CA VAL A 585 -11.18 -19.83 -35.29
C VAL A 585 -10.42 -21.16 -35.43
N GLY A 586 -9.36 -21.35 -34.64
CA GLY A 586 -8.58 -22.58 -34.66
C GLY A 586 -9.21 -23.75 -33.89
N PRO A 587 -8.65 -24.97 -34.02
CA PRO A 587 -9.19 -26.20 -33.43
C PRO A 587 -9.51 -26.09 -31.93
N GLY A 588 -10.72 -26.50 -31.53
CA GLY A 588 -11.18 -26.51 -30.15
C GLY A 588 -11.63 -25.17 -29.56
N VAL A 589 -11.39 -24.04 -30.23
CA VAL A 589 -11.75 -22.70 -29.73
C VAL A 589 -13.24 -22.60 -29.46
N ARG A 590 -14.10 -23.10 -30.36
CA ARG A 590 -15.56 -22.99 -30.22
C ARG A 590 -16.07 -23.64 -28.94
N LYS A 591 -15.47 -24.77 -28.55
CA LYS A 591 -15.80 -25.55 -27.34
C LYS A 591 -15.29 -24.90 -26.05
N VAL A 592 -14.17 -24.16 -26.11
CA VAL A 592 -13.58 -23.48 -24.95
C VAL A 592 -14.25 -22.13 -24.69
N CYS A 593 -14.57 -21.40 -25.75
CA CYS A 593 -14.97 -20.00 -25.68
C CYS A 593 -16.47 -19.80 -25.44
N TRP A 594 -17.36 -20.57 -26.08
CA TRP A 594 -18.82 -20.36 -25.97
C TRP A 594 -19.54 -21.45 -25.15
N PRO A 595 -20.64 -21.11 -24.42
CA PRO A 595 -21.32 -19.80 -24.36
C PRO A 595 -20.45 -18.69 -23.76
N GLY A 596 -20.60 -17.49 -24.34
CA GLY A 596 -19.87 -16.28 -23.97
C GLY A 596 -20.59 -15.50 -22.87
N TYR A 597 -20.15 -14.27 -22.60
CA TYR A 597 -20.89 -13.34 -21.73
C TYR A 597 -22.01 -12.63 -22.52
N PRO A 598 -23.21 -12.42 -21.96
CA PRO A 598 -23.58 -12.63 -20.55
C PRO A 598 -24.07 -14.03 -20.19
N THR A 599 -24.25 -14.96 -21.14
CA THR A 599 -24.81 -16.31 -20.88
C THR A 599 -23.97 -17.10 -19.87
N LYS A 600 -22.65 -16.97 -19.94
CA LYS A 600 -21.66 -17.47 -18.99
C LYS A 600 -20.90 -16.29 -18.39
N SER A 601 -21.08 -16.07 -17.10
CA SER A 601 -20.52 -14.92 -16.37
C SER A 601 -19.00 -14.92 -16.27
N ASP A 602 -18.34 -16.06 -16.49
CA ASP A 602 -16.89 -16.24 -16.49
C ASP A 602 -16.35 -16.65 -17.88
N ALA A 603 -16.93 -16.14 -18.96
CA ALA A 603 -16.43 -16.33 -20.33
C ALA A 603 -15.53 -15.18 -20.80
N MET A 604 -14.38 -15.51 -21.39
CA MET A 604 -13.43 -14.52 -21.92
C MET A 604 -13.97 -13.77 -23.14
N VAL A 605 -14.76 -14.44 -23.98
CA VAL A 605 -15.41 -13.89 -25.18
C VAL A 605 -16.87 -13.50 -24.93
N LEU A 606 -17.48 -12.69 -25.79
CA LEU A 606 -18.87 -12.28 -25.72
C LEU A 606 -19.78 -13.25 -26.51
N ASP A 607 -21.04 -13.35 -26.12
CA ASP A 607 -22.08 -13.95 -26.98
C ASP A 607 -22.32 -13.10 -28.24
N ALA A 608 -22.09 -11.79 -28.13
CA ALA A 608 -22.23 -10.82 -29.22
C ALA A 608 -21.25 -11.08 -30.39
N ASP A 609 -20.08 -11.66 -30.12
CA ASP A 609 -19.06 -11.96 -31.13
C ASP A 609 -19.60 -12.89 -32.23
N ILE A 610 -20.43 -13.87 -31.83
CA ILE A 610 -21.01 -14.90 -32.69
C ILE A 610 -22.50 -14.71 -33.00
N THR A 611 -23.15 -13.73 -32.37
CA THR A 611 -24.60 -13.52 -32.56
C THR A 611 -24.88 -13.10 -34.00
N GLY A 612 -25.72 -13.86 -34.70
CA GLY A 612 -26.07 -13.63 -36.10
C GLY A 612 -25.05 -14.13 -37.14
N ARG A 613 -23.83 -14.54 -36.72
CA ARG A 613 -22.71 -14.88 -37.62
C ARG A 613 -22.48 -16.38 -37.75
N ALA A 614 -21.91 -16.79 -38.89
CA ALA A 614 -21.38 -18.14 -39.06
C ALA A 614 -20.04 -18.27 -38.33
N VAL A 615 -19.81 -19.37 -37.61
CA VAL A 615 -18.55 -19.66 -36.91
C VAL A 615 -17.92 -20.92 -37.47
N TYR A 616 -16.75 -20.78 -38.11
CA TYR A 616 -15.99 -21.87 -38.70
C TYR A 616 -14.78 -22.20 -37.83
N GLU A 617 -14.66 -23.47 -37.43
CA GLU A 617 -13.50 -23.98 -36.71
C GLU A 617 -12.62 -24.75 -37.71
N ILE A 618 -11.37 -24.32 -37.88
CA ILE A 618 -10.44 -24.89 -38.86
C ILE A 618 -10.07 -26.33 -38.48
N ASN A 619 -10.02 -27.20 -39.48
CA ASN A 619 -9.61 -28.60 -39.34
C ASN A 619 -8.43 -28.92 -40.28
N PHE A 620 -7.22 -28.76 -39.78
CA PHE A 620 -5.98 -29.03 -40.53
C PHE A 620 -5.84 -30.48 -41.03
N ALA A 621 -6.62 -31.43 -40.47
CA ALA A 621 -6.59 -32.83 -40.90
C ALA A 621 -7.53 -33.15 -42.08
N GLU A 622 -8.46 -32.24 -42.46
CA GLU A 622 -9.44 -32.50 -43.51
C GLU A 622 -8.81 -32.49 -44.91
N HIS A 623 -7.89 -31.54 -45.13
CA HIS A 623 -7.13 -31.39 -46.37
C HIS A 623 -5.64 -31.25 -46.03
N PRO A 624 -4.91 -32.36 -45.82
CA PRO A 624 -3.51 -32.33 -45.38
C PRO A 624 -2.61 -31.56 -46.35
N LEU A 625 -2.22 -30.36 -45.93
CA LEU A 625 -1.33 -29.44 -46.62
C LEU A 625 -0.25 -28.97 -45.63
N ARG A 626 0.95 -28.64 -46.13
CA ARG A 626 2.03 -28.12 -45.29
C ARG A 626 2.71 -26.91 -45.90
N VAL A 627 3.12 -26.00 -45.01
CA VAL A 627 3.98 -24.85 -45.32
C VAL A 627 5.19 -24.94 -44.38
N GLY A 628 6.33 -25.33 -44.94
CA GLY A 628 7.49 -25.74 -44.13
C GLY A 628 7.12 -26.92 -43.23
N ARG A 629 7.35 -26.76 -41.91
CA ARG A 629 6.98 -27.75 -40.87
C ARG A 629 5.60 -27.52 -40.23
N PHE A 630 4.82 -26.54 -40.68
CA PHE A 630 3.45 -26.31 -40.23
C PHE A 630 2.45 -27.14 -41.03
N ASP A 631 1.50 -27.76 -40.35
CA ASP A 631 0.25 -28.20 -40.98
C ASP A 631 -0.59 -26.94 -41.29
N ALA A 632 -1.14 -26.88 -42.50
CA ALA A 632 -1.62 -25.65 -43.11
C ALA A 632 -3.02 -25.80 -43.72
N PHE A 633 -3.76 -24.69 -43.79
CA PHE A 633 -5.05 -24.59 -44.44
C PHE A 633 -5.02 -23.39 -45.39
N ASP A 634 -5.11 -23.64 -46.71
CA ASP A 634 -5.25 -22.60 -47.72
C ASP A 634 -6.70 -22.07 -47.69
N TYR A 635 -6.87 -20.85 -47.20
CA TYR A 635 -8.18 -20.29 -46.91
C TYR A 635 -8.97 -19.93 -48.18
N PHE A 636 -8.27 -19.49 -49.24
CA PHE A 636 -8.87 -19.12 -50.53
C PHE A 636 -8.75 -20.23 -51.60
N GLY A 637 -7.85 -21.20 -51.41
CA GLY A 637 -7.61 -22.29 -52.36
C GLY A 637 -6.78 -21.89 -53.59
N ASP A 638 -6.18 -20.70 -53.58
CA ASP A 638 -5.34 -20.12 -54.64
C ASP A 638 -3.87 -19.91 -54.20
N GLY A 639 -3.53 -20.38 -52.99
CA GLY A 639 -2.23 -20.22 -52.36
C GLY A 639 -1.87 -18.79 -51.96
N SER A 640 -2.83 -17.87 -51.87
CA SER A 640 -2.57 -16.48 -51.42
C SER A 640 -2.53 -16.31 -49.90
N PHE A 641 -3.26 -17.13 -49.15
CA PHE A 641 -3.39 -16.97 -47.70
C PHE A 641 -3.53 -18.32 -46.99
N TYR A 642 -2.54 -18.66 -46.17
CA TYR A 642 -2.53 -19.89 -45.39
C TYR A 642 -2.71 -19.58 -43.91
N LEU A 643 -3.60 -20.32 -43.25
CA LEU A 643 -3.62 -20.48 -41.79
C LEU A 643 -2.71 -21.66 -41.42
N LEU A 644 -2.01 -21.57 -40.29
CA LEU A 644 -0.96 -22.50 -39.88
C LEU A 644 -1.16 -22.94 -38.43
N ASP A 645 -1.13 -24.25 -38.17
CA ASP A 645 -1.32 -24.81 -36.83
C ASP A 645 -0.10 -24.57 -35.95
N SER A 646 -0.25 -23.74 -34.90
CA SER A 646 0.85 -23.21 -34.11
C SER A 646 0.57 -23.29 -32.61
N PRO A 647 0.39 -24.52 -32.07
CA PRO A 647 0.01 -24.73 -30.67
C PRO A 647 1.08 -24.23 -29.69
N GLY A 648 0.65 -23.95 -28.46
CA GLY A 648 1.54 -23.61 -27.33
C GLY A 648 1.01 -22.46 -26.47
N HIS A 649 0.62 -21.36 -27.12
CA HIS A 649 0.15 -20.12 -26.46
C HIS A 649 -1.26 -20.26 -25.88
N SER A 650 -2.19 -20.79 -26.67
CA SER A 650 -3.57 -21.02 -26.24
C SER A 650 -4.24 -22.08 -27.11
N VAL A 651 -5.43 -22.55 -26.68
CA VAL A 651 -6.21 -23.55 -27.43
C VAL A 651 -6.56 -22.99 -28.81
N GLY A 652 -6.18 -23.74 -29.86
CA GLY A 652 -6.40 -23.38 -31.26
C GLY A 652 -5.62 -22.16 -31.73
N HIS A 653 -4.44 -21.88 -31.15
CA HIS A 653 -3.58 -20.80 -31.63
C HIS A 653 -3.07 -21.07 -33.06
N MET A 654 -3.34 -20.13 -33.96
CA MET A 654 -2.96 -20.16 -35.36
C MET A 654 -2.08 -18.95 -35.72
N THR A 655 -1.14 -19.18 -36.62
CA THR A 655 -0.41 -18.11 -37.33
C THR A 655 -0.88 -18.08 -38.78
N ALA A 656 -0.50 -17.04 -39.53
CA ALA A 656 -0.93 -16.88 -40.91
C ALA A 656 0.22 -16.45 -41.84
N LEU A 657 0.22 -16.95 -43.07
CA LEU A 657 1.17 -16.58 -44.11
C LEU A 657 0.41 -16.02 -45.33
N ALA A 658 0.57 -14.72 -45.59
CA ALA A 658 -0.09 -14.01 -46.68
C ALA A 658 0.89 -13.67 -47.81
N ARG A 659 0.56 -14.00 -49.06
CA ARG A 659 1.27 -13.55 -50.26
C ARG A 659 0.94 -12.08 -50.53
N VAL A 660 1.95 -11.22 -50.53
CA VAL A 660 1.78 -9.76 -50.65
C VAL A 660 2.33 -9.17 -51.96
N THR A 661 3.07 -9.96 -52.74
CA THR A 661 3.54 -9.57 -54.09
C THR A 661 3.77 -10.83 -54.93
N THR A 662 3.27 -10.83 -56.17
CA THR A 662 3.45 -11.93 -57.15
C THR A 662 4.72 -11.74 -57.99
N SER A 663 5.19 -12.84 -58.55
CA SER A 663 6.43 -12.95 -59.34
C SER A 663 6.48 -12.18 -60.67
N ASP A 664 5.44 -11.43 -61.05
CA ASP A 664 5.41 -10.55 -62.23
C ASP A 664 6.48 -9.44 -62.21
N GLY A 665 7.08 -9.18 -61.03
CA GLY A 665 8.21 -8.26 -60.81
C GLY A 665 9.61 -8.91 -60.78
N GLY A 666 9.74 -10.21 -61.02
CA GLY A 666 11.04 -10.90 -61.21
C GLY A 666 11.76 -11.42 -59.95
N ASP A 667 11.34 -11.04 -58.75
CA ASP A 667 12.03 -11.35 -57.48
C ASP A 667 11.44 -12.55 -56.69
N GLY A 668 10.54 -13.31 -57.34
CA GLY A 668 9.74 -14.38 -56.73
C GLY A 668 8.56 -13.87 -55.90
N ASP A 669 7.60 -14.75 -55.61
CA ASP A 669 6.48 -14.42 -54.72
C ASP A 669 7.01 -14.10 -53.30
N THR A 670 6.51 -13.01 -52.71
CA THR A 670 6.90 -12.59 -51.35
C THR A 670 5.72 -12.63 -50.39
N PHE A 671 6.01 -12.93 -49.13
CA PHE A 671 5.03 -13.22 -48.10
C PHE A 671 5.29 -12.42 -46.83
N VAL A 672 4.23 -12.17 -46.08
CA VAL A 672 4.28 -11.72 -44.68
C VAL A 672 3.77 -12.85 -43.81
N PHE A 673 4.56 -13.24 -42.81
CA PHE A 673 4.16 -14.20 -41.78
C PHE A 673 3.71 -13.42 -40.55
N MET A 674 2.44 -13.56 -40.21
CA MET A 674 1.80 -12.98 -39.03
C MET A 674 1.88 -14.01 -37.89
N GLY A 675 2.88 -13.84 -37.04
CA GLY A 675 3.24 -14.80 -35.98
C GLY A 675 2.37 -14.73 -34.72
N ALA A 676 1.39 -13.82 -34.67
CA ALA A 676 0.53 -13.58 -33.51
C ALA A 676 1.37 -13.52 -32.22
N ASP A 677 1.04 -14.37 -31.25
CA ASP A 677 1.71 -14.46 -29.94
C ASP A 677 2.57 -15.71 -29.80
N ALA A 678 2.92 -16.39 -30.90
CA ALA A 678 3.80 -17.56 -30.86
C ALA A 678 5.13 -17.30 -30.14
N CYS A 679 5.60 -16.05 -30.12
CA CYS A 679 6.51 -15.53 -29.09
C CYS A 679 6.27 -14.03 -28.87
N HIS A 680 6.47 -13.55 -27.64
CA HIS A 680 6.19 -12.15 -27.27
C HIS A 680 7.37 -11.19 -27.48
N HIS A 681 8.53 -11.69 -27.93
CA HIS A 681 9.71 -10.87 -28.16
C HIS A 681 10.61 -11.47 -29.27
N PRO A 682 11.07 -10.69 -30.27
CA PRO A 682 11.84 -11.23 -31.41
C PRO A 682 13.15 -11.93 -31.03
N GLY A 683 13.76 -11.56 -29.91
CA GLY A 683 14.94 -12.23 -29.35
C GLY A 683 14.73 -13.68 -28.91
N VAL A 684 13.49 -14.20 -28.93
CA VAL A 684 13.18 -15.63 -28.80
C VAL A 684 13.36 -16.39 -30.13
N LEU A 685 13.21 -15.69 -31.27
CA LEU A 685 13.38 -16.24 -32.63
C LEU A 685 14.74 -15.91 -33.26
N ARG A 686 15.48 -14.95 -32.72
CA ARG A 686 16.67 -14.38 -33.37
C ARG A 686 17.81 -14.15 -32.37
N PRO A 687 19.06 -14.42 -32.72
CA PRO A 687 19.52 -15.10 -33.95
C PRO A 687 19.29 -16.61 -33.91
N THR A 688 19.56 -17.30 -35.03
CA THR A 688 19.46 -18.77 -35.18
C THR A 688 20.62 -19.32 -36.00
N GLU A 689 20.79 -20.65 -36.08
CA GLU A 689 21.79 -21.27 -36.95
C GLU A 689 21.60 -20.93 -38.44
N TYR A 690 20.34 -20.78 -38.87
CA TYR A 690 19.98 -20.37 -40.23
C TYR A 690 20.23 -18.89 -40.49
N LEU A 691 20.18 -18.06 -39.43
CA LEU A 691 20.34 -16.62 -39.51
C LEU A 691 21.11 -16.04 -38.31
N PRO A 692 22.45 -16.22 -38.28
CA PRO A 692 23.27 -15.75 -37.17
C PRO A 692 23.30 -14.23 -37.03
N LEU A 693 23.61 -13.74 -35.82
CA LEU A 693 23.82 -12.33 -35.53
C LEU A 693 24.99 -11.77 -36.36
N PRO A 694 24.79 -10.79 -37.25
CA PRO A 694 25.85 -10.29 -38.12
C PRO A 694 26.82 -9.40 -37.35
N ALA A 695 28.12 -9.50 -37.65
CA ALA A 695 29.17 -8.73 -37.00
C ALA A 695 28.92 -7.20 -37.01
N GLN A 696 28.31 -6.69 -38.08
CA GLN A 696 27.77 -5.33 -38.15
C GLN A 696 26.27 -5.35 -38.37
N VAL A 697 25.54 -4.64 -37.51
CA VAL A 697 24.10 -4.43 -37.61
C VAL A 697 23.84 -3.03 -38.14
N THR A 698 23.12 -2.91 -39.25
CA THR A 698 22.78 -1.63 -39.90
C THR A 698 21.29 -1.58 -40.24
N PRO A 699 20.53 -0.56 -39.80
CA PRO A 699 20.95 0.53 -38.91
C PRO A 699 21.34 0.01 -37.52
N SER A 700 22.30 0.67 -36.85
CA SER A 700 22.70 0.25 -35.49
C SER A 700 21.53 0.47 -34.52
N PRO A 701 21.04 -0.58 -33.83
CA PRO A 701 20.00 -0.43 -32.81
C PRO A 701 20.54 0.23 -31.54
N LEU A 702 21.87 0.26 -31.37
CA LEU A 702 22.55 0.81 -30.20
C LEU A 702 23.16 2.18 -30.55
N ARG A 703 22.60 3.26 -30.01
CA ARG A 703 23.03 4.66 -30.27
C ARG A 703 24.27 5.12 -29.49
N GLN A 704 24.76 4.33 -28.51
CA GLN A 704 25.79 4.76 -27.54
C GLN A 704 27.09 3.93 -27.58
N VAL A 705 27.23 2.99 -28.52
CA VAL A 705 28.46 2.20 -28.68
C VAL A 705 29.58 3.10 -29.26
N SER A 706 30.82 2.93 -28.78
CA SER A 706 31.95 3.73 -29.27
C SER A 706 32.22 3.48 -30.76
N ALA A 707 32.79 4.47 -31.45
CA ALA A 707 33.09 4.43 -32.89
C ALA A 707 34.12 3.35 -33.31
N HIS A 708 34.57 2.49 -32.39
CA HIS A 708 35.57 1.45 -32.62
C HIS A 708 35.06 0.03 -32.31
N ALA A 709 33.85 -0.14 -31.79
CA ALA A 709 33.26 -1.46 -31.51
C ALA A 709 32.14 -1.76 -32.52
N CYS A 710 32.18 -2.94 -33.14
CA CYS A 710 31.13 -3.37 -34.08
C CYS A 710 29.86 -3.76 -33.29
N PRO A 711 28.66 -3.21 -33.61
CA PRO A 711 27.46 -3.45 -32.81
C PRO A 711 27.08 -4.92 -32.65
N GLY A 712 27.34 -5.77 -33.66
CA GLY A 712 27.05 -7.20 -33.58
C GLY A 712 27.93 -7.94 -32.57
N GLU A 713 29.23 -7.63 -32.52
CA GLU A 713 30.15 -8.23 -31.56
C GLU A 713 29.80 -7.83 -30.11
N VAL A 714 29.34 -6.59 -29.90
CA VAL A 714 28.87 -6.11 -28.59
C VAL A 714 27.59 -6.84 -28.18
N LEU A 715 26.64 -7.00 -29.11
CA LEU A 715 25.40 -7.75 -28.88
C LEU A 715 25.68 -9.25 -28.62
N GLN A 716 26.64 -9.85 -29.31
CA GLN A 716 27.02 -11.26 -29.12
C GLN A 716 27.47 -11.55 -27.68
N ARG A 717 28.20 -10.62 -27.06
CA ARG A 717 28.64 -10.73 -25.65
C ARG A 717 27.49 -10.71 -24.63
N LEU A 718 26.28 -10.28 -25.04
CA LEU A 718 25.08 -10.30 -24.19
C LEU A 718 24.29 -11.60 -24.30
N GLN A 719 24.58 -12.46 -25.29
CA GLN A 719 23.92 -13.76 -25.43
C GLN A 719 24.36 -14.72 -24.34
N ARG A 720 23.44 -15.58 -23.90
CA ARG A 720 23.61 -16.53 -22.78
C ARG A 720 24.89 -17.36 -22.85
N ASN A 721 25.26 -17.82 -24.04
CA ASN A 721 26.46 -18.63 -24.31
C ASN A 721 27.50 -17.90 -25.20
N GLY A 722 27.21 -16.66 -25.62
CA GLY A 722 28.05 -15.92 -26.58
C GLY A 722 28.02 -16.45 -28.02
N ASP A 723 27.08 -17.33 -28.37
CA ASP A 723 26.97 -17.93 -29.70
C ASP A 723 26.04 -17.10 -30.60
N ALA A 724 26.59 -16.57 -31.70
CA ALA A 724 25.84 -15.80 -32.69
C ALA A 724 24.72 -16.61 -33.38
N ALA A 725 24.67 -17.93 -33.22
CA ALA A 725 23.63 -18.81 -33.75
C ALA A 725 22.49 -19.16 -32.74
N GLU A 726 22.53 -18.68 -31.49
CA GLU A 726 21.50 -18.98 -30.48
C GLU A 726 20.63 -17.75 -30.11
N PRO A 727 19.31 -17.90 -29.92
CA PRO A 727 18.44 -16.80 -29.51
C PRO A 727 18.88 -16.11 -28.21
N PHE A 728 18.52 -14.83 -28.07
CA PHE A 728 18.78 -14.08 -26.82
C PHE A 728 17.96 -14.60 -25.63
N PHE A 729 16.78 -15.17 -25.88
CA PHE A 729 15.82 -15.59 -24.86
C PHE A 729 15.25 -16.99 -25.13
N ASP A 730 14.99 -17.73 -24.05
CA ASP A 730 14.18 -18.95 -24.07
C ASP A 730 12.67 -18.59 -24.10
N VAL A 731 11.81 -19.48 -24.62
CA VAL A 731 10.35 -19.32 -24.53
C VAL A 731 9.90 -19.29 -23.06
N SER A 732 9.06 -18.31 -22.69
CA SER A 732 8.57 -18.14 -21.32
C SER A 732 7.73 -19.34 -20.85
N PRO A 733 8.06 -20.01 -19.73
CA PRO A 733 7.23 -21.09 -19.18
C PRO A 733 5.97 -20.58 -18.45
N VAL A 734 5.75 -19.26 -18.41
CA VAL A 734 4.61 -18.62 -17.72
C VAL A 734 3.53 -18.19 -18.71
N LEU A 735 3.92 -17.69 -19.88
CA LEU A 735 2.99 -17.18 -20.91
C LEU A 735 2.44 -18.28 -21.83
N PHE A 736 3.10 -19.44 -21.89
CA PHE A 736 2.76 -20.54 -22.81
C PHE A 736 2.30 -21.77 -22.02
N PRO A 737 0.98 -22.02 -21.88
CA PRO A 737 0.43 -23.13 -21.10
C PRO A 737 0.87 -24.52 -21.58
N ASP A 738 1.12 -24.67 -22.89
CA ASP A 738 1.83 -25.83 -23.44
C ASP A 738 3.22 -25.38 -23.94
N HIS A 739 4.15 -25.29 -22.99
CA HIS A 739 5.52 -24.83 -23.23
C HIS A 739 6.28 -25.70 -24.24
N ALA A 740 5.98 -27.01 -24.30
CA ALA A 740 6.64 -27.93 -25.23
C ALA A 740 6.17 -27.68 -26.67
N ALA A 741 4.86 -27.54 -26.87
CA ALA A 741 4.31 -27.15 -28.18
C ALA A 741 4.76 -25.74 -28.61
N ALA A 742 4.86 -24.80 -27.66
CA ALA A 742 5.35 -23.44 -27.94
C ALA A 742 6.81 -23.42 -28.41
N LEU A 743 7.69 -24.22 -27.78
CA LEU A 743 9.07 -24.40 -28.23
C LEU A 743 9.13 -24.97 -29.65
N GLU A 744 8.32 -25.98 -29.96
CA GLU A 744 8.24 -26.56 -31.32
C GLU A 744 7.71 -25.55 -32.34
N THR A 745 6.70 -24.75 -31.98
CA THR A 745 6.16 -23.68 -32.82
C THR A 745 7.22 -22.62 -33.12
N VAL A 746 7.94 -22.13 -32.10
CA VAL A 746 9.03 -21.14 -32.26
C VAL A 746 10.15 -21.66 -33.15
N ASP A 747 10.55 -22.92 -32.97
CA ASP A 747 11.55 -23.59 -33.81
C ASP A 747 11.11 -23.70 -35.28
N LYS A 748 9.82 -23.96 -35.55
CA LYS A 748 9.26 -23.92 -36.91
C LYS A 748 9.23 -22.51 -37.51
N ILE A 749 9.01 -21.46 -36.71
CA ILE A 749 9.03 -20.06 -37.19
C ILE A 749 10.47 -19.65 -37.55
N ALA A 750 11.50 -20.14 -36.85
CA ALA A 750 12.90 -19.82 -37.14
C ALA A 750 13.32 -20.13 -38.60
N GLU A 751 12.81 -21.23 -39.18
CA GLU A 751 13.02 -21.57 -40.59
C GLU A 751 12.37 -20.55 -41.54
N LEU A 752 11.14 -20.12 -41.23
CA LEU A 752 10.42 -19.12 -42.03
C LEU A 752 11.03 -17.72 -41.90
N ASP A 753 11.55 -17.35 -40.72
CA ASP A 753 12.23 -16.07 -40.52
C ASP A 753 13.55 -15.97 -41.30
N ALA A 754 14.24 -17.09 -41.49
CA ALA A 754 15.45 -17.16 -42.32
C ALA A 754 15.15 -16.94 -43.81
N ALA A 755 14.01 -17.41 -44.31
CA ALA A 755 13.66 -17.38 -45.74
C ALA A 755 13.59 -15.97 -46.35
N ASP A 756 14.32 -15.73 -47.44
CA ASP A 756 14.52 -14.37 -47.96
C ASP A 756 13.31 -13.70 -48.61
N ASN A 757 12.27 -14.48 -48.90
CA ASN A 757 10.99 -14.01 -49.42
C ASN A 757 9.87 -13.96 -48.36
N ILE A 758 10.19 -14.13 -47.06
CA ILE A 758 9.22 -14.06 -45.95
C ILE A 758 9.63 -12.94 -44.97
N PHE A 759 8.69 -12.08 -44.61
CA PHE A 759 8.84 -11.09 -43.53
C PHE A 759 7.98 -11.50 -42.33
N VAL A 760 8.63 -11.92 -41.24
CA VAL A 760 7.98 -12.30 -39.97
C VAL A 760 7.69 -11.05 -39.12
N ILE A 761 6.42 -10.90 -38.74
CA ILE A 761 5.90 -9.87 -37.84
C ILE A 761 5.20 -10.55 -36.67
N LEU A 762 5.54 -10.17 -35.44
CA LEU A 762 4.91 -10.64 -34.19
C LEU A 762 3.99 -9.55 -33.64
N ALA A 763 2.95 -9.92 -32.87
CA ALA A 763 1.99 -8.94 -32.38
C ALA A 763 2.60 -7.94 -31.37
N HIS A 764 3.49 -8.42 -30.49
CA HIS A 764 4.16 -7.61 -29.45
C HIS A 764 5.53 -7.05 -29.88
N ASP A 765 5.87 -7.04 -31.18
CA ASP A 765 7.12 -6.45 -31.67
C ASP A 765 7.04 -4.91 -31.77
N GLU A 766 7.15 -4.24 -30.63
CA GLU A 766 7.27 -2.77 -30.52
C GLU A 766 8.51 -2.18 -31.23
N SER A 767 9.41 -3.00 -31.77
CA SER A 767 10.63 -2.52 -32.43
C SER A 767 10.39 -2.02 -33.86
N ILE A 768 9.34 -2.51 -34.53
CA ILE A 768 9.01 -2.16 -35.92
C ILE A 768 8.02 -1.00 -36.05
N LYS A 769 7.36 -0.58 -34.97
CA LYS A 769 6.41 0.56 -34.99
C LYS A 769 7.12 1.84 -35.41
N GLY A 770 6.53 2.57 -36.36
CA GLY A 770 7.13 3.74 -36.99
C GLY A 770 8.19 3.43 -38.07
N HIS A 771 8.48 2.15 -38.34
CA HIS A 771 9.37 1.70 -39.42
C HIS A 771 8.65 0.93 -40.55
N ILE A 772 7.38 0.57 -40.34
CA ILE A 772 6.50 -0.01 -41.35
C ILE A 772 5.22 0.83 -41.50
N ASP A 773 4.62 0.78 -42.67
CA ASP A 773 3.27 1.30 -42.91
C ASP A 773 2.27 0.45 -42.11
N LEU A 774 1.43 1.11 -41.29
CA LEU A 774 0.39 0.44 -40.49
C LEU A 774 -0.97 0.50 -41.20
N PHE A 775 -1.84 -0.46 -40.87
CA PHE A 775 -3.23 -0.51 -41.36
C PHE A 775 -3.92 0.86 -41.21
N PRO A 776 -4.65 1.37 -42.23
CA PRO A 776 -5.12 0.68 -43.45
C PRO A 776 -4.12 0.70 -44.63
N LEU A 777 -2.88 1.16 -44.45
CA LEU A 777 -1.90 1.19 -45.53
C LEU A 777 -1.36 -0.22 -45.85
N ALA A 778 -1.02 -0.45 -47.12
CA ALA A 778 -0.54 -1.75 -47.59
C ALA A 778 0.97 -1.94 -47.38
N ILE A 779 1.35 -3.06 -46.76
CA ILE A 779 2.76 -3.48 -46.56
C ILE A 779 3.35 -4.22 -47.76
N ASN A 780 2.66 -4.20 -48.91
CA ASN A 780 3.16 -4.76 -50.17
C ASN A 780 4.51 -4.14 -50.55
N GLU A 781 5.30 -4.88 -51.35
CA GLU A 781 6.62 -4.48 -51.81
C GLU A 781 7.66 -4.29 -50.68
N TRP A 782 7.42 -4.84 -49.47
CA TRP A 782 8.34 -4.72 -48.33
C TRP A 782 9.79 -5.13 -48.66
N LYS A 783 9.97 -6.07 -49.59
CA LYS A 783 11.27 -6.60 -50.01
C LYS A 783 12.07 -5.58 -50.81
N SER A 784 11.46 -4.93 -51.81
CA SER A 784 12.10 -3.87 -52.61
C SER A 784 12.25 -2.57 -51.81
N LYS A 785 11.32 -2.27 -50.90
CA LYS A 785 11.44 -1.20 -49.88
C LYS A 785 12.52 -1.49 -48.81
N GLY A 786 13.06 -2.71 -48.74
CA GLY A 786 14.09 -3.12 -47.78
C GLY A 786 13.63 -3.21 -46.32
N LEU A 787 12.32 -3.24 -46.05
CA LEU A 787 11.76 -3.11 -44.69
C LEU A 787 12.27 -4.21 -43.75
N ARG A 788 12.18 -5.49 -44.16
CA ARG A 788 12.67 -6.65 -43.38
C ARG A 788 14.12 -6.47 -42.94
N SER A 789 14.99 -5.96 -43.81
CA SER A 789 16.41 -5.73 -43.49
C SER A 789 16.62 -4.54 -42.56
N ALA A 790 15.82 -3.48 -42.71
CA ALA A 790 15.89 -2.28 -41.87
C ALA A 790 15.34 -2.51 -40.45
N THR A 791 14.41 -3.45 -40.27
CA THR A 791 13.71 -3.67 -38.98
C THR A 791 14.19 -4.87 -38.17
N ARG A 792 14.71 -5.94 -38.80
CA ARG A 792 14.96 -7.26 -38.16
C ARG A 792 15.66 -7.22 -36.80
N TRP A 793 16.64 -6.33 -36.64
CA TRP A 793 17.49 -6.23 -35.45
C TRP A 793 17.16 -5.00 -34.58
N LEU A 794 16.08 -4.27 -34.85
CA LEU A 794 15.72 -3.08 -34.06
C LEU A 794 15.35 -3.43 -32.61
N PHE A 795 14.84 -4.64 -32.35
CA PHE A 795 14.56 -5.13 -30.99
C PHE A 795 15.82 -5.10 -30.09
N CYS A 796 17.01 -5.23 -30.66
CA CYS A 796 18.26 -5.16 -29.91
C CYS A 796 18.49 -3.79 -29.24
N LYS A 797 17.68 -2.76 -29.56
CA LYS A 797 17.67 -1.46 -28.85
C LYS A 797 17.38 -1.63 -27.35
N ASP A 798 16.62 -2.67 -26.98
CA ASP A 798 16.17 -2.89 -25.61
C ASP A 798 17.33 -3.35 -24.70
N PHE A 799 18.42 -3.85 -25.30
CA PHE A 799 19.68 -4.14 -24.61
C PHE A 799 20.55 -2.91 -24.34
N ALA A 800 20.21 -1.72 -24.85
CA ALA A 800 21.06 -0.52 -24.71
C ALA A 800 21.34 -0.14 -23.24
N GLY A 801 20.40 -0.41 -22.32
CA GLY A 801 20.58 -0.17 -20.88
C GLY A 801 21.50 -1.17 -20.16
N ALA A 802 21.86 -2.30 -20.80
CA ALA A 802 22.76 -3.30 -20.24
C ALA A 802 24.25 -3.01 -20.51
N LEU A 803 24.54 -2.05 -21.40
CA LEU A 803 25.90 -1.68 -21.80
C LEU A 803 26.43 -0.59 -20.86
N THR A 804 27.60 -0.83 -20.26
CA THR A 804 28.19 0.11 -19.28
C THR A 804 29.24 1.01 -19.92
N LEU A 805 29.56 2.14 -19.27
CA LEU A 805 30.56 3.10 -19.75
C LEU A 805 31.99 2.53 -19.93
N GLN A 806 32.28 1.31 -19.46
CA GLN A 806 33.59 0.66 -19.72
C GLN A 806 33.73 0.17 -21.16
N ASP A 807 32.64 -0.21 -21.84
CA ASP A 807 32.65 -0.55 -23.28
C ASP A 807 32.82 0.70 -24.18
N VAL A 808 32.75 1.89 -23.58
CA VAL A 808 32.87 3.19 -24.27
C VAL A 808 34.31 3.75 -24.19
N GLY A 809 35.22 3.16 -23.41
CA GLY A 809 36.63 3.56 -23.45
C GLY A 809 37.58 2.79 -22.54
N ALA A 810 38.54 2.08 -23.16
CA ALA A 810 39.76 1.61 -22.50
C ALA A 810 40.92 1.54 -23.50
N ASN A 811 41.61 2.67 -23.70
CA ASN A 811 43.00 2.65 -24.17
C ASN A 811 43.90 2.68 -22.93
N THR A 812 44.07 1.54 -22.25
CA THR A 812 45.00 1.40 -21.11
C THR A 812 45.39 -0.07 -20.93
N GLN A 813 46.68 -0.34 -20.78
CA GLN A 813 47.22 -1.71 -20.67
C GLN A 813 47.24 -2.25 -19.23
N ILE A 814 47.44 -3.57 -19.16
CA ILE A 814 47.94 -4.41 -18.04
C ILE A 814 46.90 -4.85 -16.99
N GLY A 815 46.74 -6.17 -16.87
CA GLY A 815 46.12 -6.84 -15.71
C GLY A 815 45.59 -8.24 -16.01
N GLU A 816 46.45 -9.27 -16.02
CA GLU A 816 45.98 -10.66 -15.98
C GLU A 816 45.34 -10.95 -14.61
N GLY A 817 44.03 -11.21 -14.58
CA GLY A 817 43.34 -11.70 -13.38
C GLY A 817 41.91 -11.20 -13.21
N ALA A 818 40.97 -12.14 -13.06
CA ALA A 818 39.53 -11.95 -12.85
C ALA A 818 38.73 -11.36 -14.04
N ALA A 819 38.13 -12.25 -14.83
CA ALA A 819 37.01 -11.90 -15.71
C ALA A 819 35.80 -11.48 -14.85
N PRO A 820 35.14 -10.33 -15.14
CA PRO A 820 33.92 -9.93 -14.44
C PRO A 820 32.74 -10.85 -14.83
N ASP A 821 31.91 -11.20 -13.85
CA ASP A 821 30.80 -12.13 -14.04
C ASP A 821 29.58 -11.45 -14.69
N ILE A 822 29.45 -11.57 -16.02
CA ILE A 822 28.38 -10.97 -16.84
C ILE A 822 27.00 -11.68 -16.64
N ARG A 823 26.90 -12.68 -15.75
CA ARG A 823 25.69 -13.52 -15.52
C ARG A 823 24.44 -12.81 -14.96
N GLN A 824 24.41 -11.48 -14.83
CA GLN A 824 23.20 -10.76 -14.39
C GLN A 824 22.21 -10.38 -15.50
N VAL A 825 22.53 -10.60 -16.78
CA VAL A 825 21.51 -10.58 -17.86
C VAL A 825 20.78 -11.93 -17.89
N LYS A 826 20.01 -12.21 -16.83
CA LYS A 826 19.02 -13.29 -16.76
C LYS A 826 17.71 -12.79 -16.17
N LYS A 827 17.02 -11.98 -16.96
CA LYS A 827 15.55 -11.90 -16.89
C LYS A 827 15.02 -12.77 -18.02
N VAL A 828 14.20 -13.76 -17.66
CA VAL A 828 13.27 -14.38 -18.59
C VAL A 828 12.21 -13.32 -18.90
N VAL A 829 11.89 -13.14 -20.18
CA VAL A 829 10.73 -12.38 -20.67
C VAL A 829 9.58 -13.37 -20.82
#